data_AF-A0A147EWE8-F1
#
_entry.id   AF-A0A147EWE8-F1
#
_cell.length_a   1.000
_cell.length_b   1.000
_cell.length_c   1.000
_cell.angle_alpha   90.00
_cell.angle_beta   90.00
_cell.angle_gamma   90.00
#
_symmetry.space_group_name_H-M   'P 1'
#
loop_
_entity.id
_entity.type
_entity.pdbx_description
1 polymer ?
#
loop_
_entity_poly.entity_id
_entity_poly.type
_entity_poly.pdbx_seq_one_letter_code
_entity_poly.pdbx_strand_id
1 'polypeptide(L)'
;MRTHTADFDLVVVGGGLAGVSAAIAAARLGRRVALINNRPVLGGNSSSEVRVWVCGATAHGNQRWARENGIIGELYLENQYRNPDGNPVHWDDVVLDAVRAESNITLLLNTDVRDVVATGPEGARHIVSVTGWTMGAETETVLRAPLFLDGTGDGLIGHLAGARARLGKEARDEFDEDWAPDEAERTFLGSTLLFYTKDVGHPVRFVAPDSAKAIRDTPIPSSRIIRSGDSGAHYWWIEWGGELDIVHDNERIRDELRSVILGIWDHIKNSGEFDAETLDLEWIGNVPGKREYRRLVGDYTLHQRDIIEQTRFDDGVAFGGWSIDLHPTEGMYSTGAGAVQRFSNGVFEIPYRSLYSADVDNLLMAGRDVSATHIAFGAARVMATCAAMGEAAGTAAALALTYGTSPRGVYESHRAELRQLLLRQDAPLIGVADADPADLALTARVSASGVRDGLGPHPSAPSAPHPLAHDIGIVVPVHPHLDGIELLVASETDTELEVEVHSTGLAQNVVPERLEHRVTVPVSAGDARWVSAPVRWQPEIPANAVIVVRARPGVTLFTTDDLPPGILTLVHTSDAEDQNVHVSLDELLVQWPTKPLRGRSIVFRSTAPSEALAPERAVGGYQRPFGGPNAWASRPLAEEPAWLRLDWDEPVRAREIVLVLDDDPDVELNTLHHHRDPHLVMPSLVRDYRVEVQTADGAWHTVAEVVDNRRRRRAHPIVPELGAVTAARVAITATNGSPEARVVAFRVQE
;
A
#
# COMPACT_ATOMS: atom_id res chain seq x y z
N MET A 1 23.93 -35.74 -11.14
CA MET A 1 23.30 -34.54 -11.74
C MET A 1 22.10 -34.95 -12.57
N ARG A 2 20.90 -34.48 -12.20
CA ARG A 2 19.67 -34.69 -12.97
C ARG A 2 19.38 -33.42 -13.77
N THR A 3 18.97 -33.56 -15.03
CA THR A 3 18.48 -32.44 -15.83
C THR A 3 16.97 -32.63 -16.02
N HIS A 4 16.21 -31.60 -15.67
CA HIS A 4 14.76 -31.55 -15.87
C HIS A 4 14.42 -30.42 -16.83
N THR A 5 13.45 -30.65 -17.72
CA THR A 5 12.90 -29.60 -18.59
C THR A 5 11.41 -29.55 -18.39
N ALA A 6 10.86 -28.35 -18.21
CA ALA A 6 9.42 -28.15 -18.06
C ALA A 6 8.96 -26.88 -18.76
N ASP A 7 7.74 -26.96 -19.30
CA ASP A 7 7.06 -25.87 -20.00
C ASP A 7 5.95 -25.29 -19.12
N PHE A 8 5.82 -23.97 -19.14
CA PHE A 8 4.85 -23.18 -18.38
C PHE A 8 4.24 -22.11 -19.29
N ASP A 9 3.16 -21.48 -18.83
CA ASP A 9 2.60 -20.32 -19.51
C ASP A 9 3.38 -19.05 -19.13
N LEU A 10 3.83 -18.98 -17.87
CA LEU A 10 4.62 -17.88 -17.33
C LEU A 10 5.72 -18.42 -16.41
N VAL A 11 6.94 -17.91 -16.57
CA VAL A 11 8.04 -18.13 -15.61
C VAL A 11 8.34 -16.82 -14.89
N VAL A 12 8.20 -16.84 -13.56
CA VAL A 12 8.51 -15.72 -12.66
C VAL A 12 9.81 -16.04 -11.91
N VAL A 13 10.81 -15.18 -12.03
CA VAL A 13 12.11 -15.36 -11.35
C VAL A 13 12.26 -14.29 -10.28
N GLY A 14 12.32 -14.72 -9.02
CA GLY A 14 12.43 -13.87 -7.84
C GLY A 14 11.24 -14.06 -6.89
N GLY A 15 11.50 -14.56 -5.67
CA GLY A 15 10.47 -14.80 -4.65
C GLY A 15 10.19 -13.62 -3.72
N GLY A 16 10.50 -12.39 -4.13
CA GLY A 16 10.08 -11.16 -3.43
C GLY A 16 8.57 -10.93 -3.57
N LEU A 17 8.04 -9.93 -2.86
CA LEU A 17 6.58 -9.68 -2.89
C LEU A 17 6.05 -9.30 -4.29
N ALA A 18 6.87 -8.70 -5.15
CA ALA A 18 6.51 -8.48 -6.56
C ALA A 18 6.31 -9.81 -7.30
N GLY A 19 7.31 -10.71 -7.29
CA GLY A 19 7.21 -12.00 -7.96
C GLY A 19 6.14 -12.93 -7.36
N VAL A 20 5.96 -12.91 -6.04
CA VAL A 20 4.87 -13.63 -5.36
C VAL A 20 3.51 -13.13 -5.85
N SER A 21 3.28 -11.82 -5.84
CA SER A 21 2.00 -11.24 -6.27
C SER A 21 1.74 -11.47 -7.75
N ALA A 22 2.77 -11.39 -8.59
CA ALA A 22 2.67 -11.70 -10.01
C ALA A 22 2.27 -13.16 -10.26
N ALA A 23 2.91 -14.10 -9.56
CA ALA A 23 2.62 -15.52 -9.71
C ALA A 23 1.19 -15.85 -9.26
N ILE A 24 0.74 -15.32 -8.12
CA ILE A 24 -0.63 -15.49 -7.62
C ILE A 24 -1.65 -14.88 -8.59
N ALA A 25 -1.42 -13.66 -9.06
CA ALA A 25 -2.33 -12.98 -10.00
C ALA A 25 -2.52 -13.78 -11.29
N ALA A 26 -1.43 -14.24 -11.90
CA ALA A 26 -1.49 -15.05 -13.12
C ALA A 26 -2.13 -16.43 -12.88
N ALA A 27 -1.82 -17.08 -11.75
CA ALA A 27 -2.34 -18.38 -11.39
C ALA A 27 -3.87 -18.37 -11.16
N ARG A 28 -4.38 -17.34 -10.49
CA ARG A 28 -5.82 -17.11 -10.29
C ARG A 28 -6.59 -16.86 -11.59
N LEU A 29 -5.90 -16.37 -12.62
CA LEU A 29 -6.42 -16.22 -13.99
C LEU A 29 -6.21 -17.49 -14.85
N GLY A 30 -5.86 -18.62 -14.22
CA GLY A 30 -5.79 -19.93 -14.87
C GLY A 30 -4.48 -20.23 -15.58
N ARG A 31 -3.42 -19.43 -15.40
CA ARG A 31 -2.11 -19.67 -16.02
C ARG A 31 -1.27 -20.63 -15.21
N ARG A 32 -0.59 -21.56 -15.87
CA ARG A 32 0.44 -22.40 -15.27
C ARG A 32 1.72 -21.59 -15.06
N VAL A 33 2.08 -21.36 -13.80
CA VAL A 33 3.21 -20.51 -13.44
C VAL A 33 4.33 -21.32 -12.81
N ALA A 34 5.58 -21.06 -13.19
CA ALA A 34 6.74 -21.43 -12.38
C ALA A 34 7.18 -20.21 -11.57
N LEU A 35 7.17 -20.28 -10.24
CA LEU A 35 7.74 -19.26 -9.37
C LEU A 35 9.08 -19.77 -8.83
N ILE A 36 10.17 -19.09 -9.18
CA ILE A 36 11.54 -19.49 -8.83
C ILE A 36 12.10 -18.54 -7.78
N ASN A 37 12.68 -19.08 -6.72
CA ASN A 37 13.42 -18.30 -5.73
C ASN A 37 14.73 -19.00 -5.39
N ASN A 38 15.81 -18.24 -5.30
CA ASN A 38 17.14 -18.80 -5.04
C ASN A 38 17.37 -19.19 -3.57
N ARG A 39 16.42 -18.91 -2.68
CA ARG A 39 16.51 -19.12 -1.23
C ARG A 39 15.31 -19.92 -0.69
N PRO A 40 15.38 -20.43 0.56
CA PRO A 40 14.37 -21.34 1.09
C PRO A 40 13.07 -20.67 1.53
N VAL A 41 13.02 -19.34 1.63
CA VAL A 41 11.84 -18.58 2.05
C VAL A 41 11.47 -17.50 1.04
N LEU A 42 10.19 -17.16 0.99
CA LEU A 42 9.62 -16.12 0.13
C LEU A 42 9.54 -14.78 0.88
N GLY A 43 9.25 -13.70 0.17
CA GLY A 43 9.10 -12.35 0.73
C GLY A 43 10.31 -11.44 0.47
N GLY A 44 11.41 -11.95 -0.08
CA GLY A 44 12.59 -11.15 -0.42
C GLY A 44 13.18 -10.47 0.83
N ASN A 45 13.35 -9.15 0.79
CA ASN A 45 13.86 -8.39 1.96
C ASN A 45 12.91 -8.39 3.16
N SER A 46 11.64 -8.77 2.97
CA SER A 46 10.68 -8.91 4.09
C SER A 46 10.72 -10.26 4.79
N SER A 47 11.40 -11.23 4.21
CA SER A 47 11.53 -12.57 4.78
C SER A 47 12.30 -12.57 6.10
N SER A 48 12.20 -13.67 6.85
CA SER A 48 12.97 -13.84 8.09
C SER A 48 14.50 -13.79 7.93
N GLU A 49 15.02 -13.90 6.71
CA GLU A 49 16.45 -13.81 6.38
C GLU A 49 17.00 -12.38 6.48
N VAL A 50 16.16 -11.37 6.24
CA VAL A 50 16.56 -9.95 6.16
C VAL A 50 15.76 -9.08 7.15
N ARG A 51 14.48 -9.39 7.37
CA ARG A 51 13.58 -8.78 8.38
C ARG A 51 13.34 -7.27 8.21
N VAL A 52 13.30 -6.78 6.97
CA VAL A 52 12.76 -5.43 6.73
C VAL A 52 11.24 -5.52 6.81
N TRP A 53 10.59 -4.68 7.62
CA TRP A 53 9.13 -4.65 7.62
C TRP A 53 8.59 -4.24 6.25
N VAL A 54 7.40 -4.73 5.89
CA VAL A 54 6.72 -4.27 4.67
C VAL A 54 6.02 -2.95 4.98
N CYS A 55 6.50 -1.90 4.31
CA CYS A 55 5.82 -0.62 4.19
C CYS A 55 5.26 -0.46 2.77
N GLY A 56 4.52 0.62 2.56
CA GLY A 56 3.90 0.94 1.28
C GLY A 56 3.45 2.39 1.22
N ALA A 57 2.44 2.62 0.41
CA ALA A 57 1.91 3.92 0.09
C ALA A 57 1.32 4.69 1.29
N THR A 58 1.04 4.05 2.43
CA THR A 58 0.65 4.75 3.67
C THR A 58 1.74 5.67 4.22
N ALA A 59 3.02 5.39 3.91
CA ALA A 59 4.16 6.18 4.36
C ALA A 59 4.15 6.48 5.87
N HIS A 60 4.07 5.42 6.68
CA HIS A 60 3.91 5.51 8.14
C HIS A 60 2.64 6.23 8.60
N GLY A 61 1.58 6.05 7.81
CA GLY A 61 0.30 6.71 7.95
C GLY A 61 0.41 8.22 7.85
N ASN A 62 1.30 8.74 6.98
CA ASN A 62 1.28 10.12 6.52
C ASN A 62 0.24 10.28 5.41
N GLN A 63 0.28 9.39 4.41
CA GLN A 63 -0.74 9.32 3.37
C GLN A 63 -2.01 8.64 3.89
N ARG A 64 -3.17 9.08 3.39
CA ARG A 64 -4.48 8.61 3.85
C ARG A 64 -5.17 7.70 2.87
N TRP A 65 -5.89 6.72 3.42
CA TRP A 65 -6.60 5.70 2.64
C TRP A 65 -5.70 5.03 1.59
N ALA A 66 -4.41 4.95 1.91
CA ALA A 66 -3.35 4.66 0.97
C ALA A 66 -2.83 3.22 1.08
N ARG A 67 -3.30 2.41 2.05
CA ARG A 67 -2.88 1.00 2.13
C ARG A 67 -3.21 0.28 0.83
N GLU A 68 -2.24 -0.45 0.31
CA GLU A 68 -2.42 -1.28 -0.87
C GLU A 68 -3.41 -2.43 -0.56
N ASN A 69 -4.41 -2.60 -1.42
CA ASN A 69 -5.36 -3.72 -1.39
C ASN A 69 -4.84 -4.89 -2.26
N GLY A 70 -5.72 -5.66 -2.89
CA GLY A 70 -5.34 -6.79 -3.74
C GLY A 70 -4.59 -7.87 -2.98
N ILE A 71 -3.62 -8.50 -3.65
CA ILE A 71 -2.88 -9.63 -3.09
C ILE A 71 -2.07 -9.22 -1.84
N ILE A 72 -1.45 -8.03 -1.85
CA ILE A 72 -0.71 -7.55 -0.68
C ILE A 72 -1.65 -7.18 0.48
N GLY A 73 -2.84 -6.66 0.18
CA GLY A 73 -3.89 -6.44 1.17
C GLY A 73 -4.34 -7.75 1.84
N GLU A 74 -4.51 -8.83 1.07
CA GLU A 74 -4.81 -10.17 1.62
C GLU A 74 -3.70 -10.64 2.58
N LEU A 75 -2.43 -10.46 2.20
CA LEU A 75 -1.29 -10.83 3.03
C LEU A 75 -1.21 -10.00 4.32
N TYR A 76 -1.48 -8.69 4.25
CA TYR A 76 -1.52 -7.84 5.44
C TYR A 76 -2.61 -8.26 6.43
N LEU A 77 -3.83 -8.48 5.94
CA LEU A 77 -4.94 -8.91 6.79
C LEU A 77 -4.69 -10.29 7.41
N GLU A 78 -4.10 -11.21 6.66
CA GLU A 78 -3.77 -12.54 7.17
C GLU A 78 -2.62 -12.49 8.19
N ASN A 79 -1.62 -11.62 7.98
CA ASN A 79 -0.55 -11.39 8.96
C ASN A 79 -1.08 -10.77 10.25
N GLN A 80 -1.94 -9.75 10.16
CA GLN A 80 -2.58 -9.14 11.34
C GLN A 80 -3.33 -10.19 12.18
N TYR A 81 -3.99 -11.15 11.52
CA TYR A 81 -4.75 -12.19 12.21
C TYR A 81 -3.88 -13.31 12.78
N ARG A 82 -2.93 -13.86 12.01
CA ARG A 82 -2.11 -15.03 12.40
C ARG A 82 -0.83 -14.68 13.15
N ASN A 83 -0.36 -13.45 13.01
CA ASN A 83 0.93 -12.99 13.49
C ASN A 83 0.86 -11.63 14.20
N PRO A 84 -0.05 -11.44 15.18
CA PRO A 84 -0.29 -10.13 15.81
C PRO A 84 0.92 -9.54 16.55
N ASP A 85 1.92 -10.38 16.86
CA ASP A 85 3.16 -9.96 17.51
C ASP A 85 4.31 -9.65 16.54
N GLY A 86 4.12 -9.87 15.23
CA GLY A 86 5.07 -9.44 14.20
C GLY A 86 6.29 -10.34 14.09
N ASN A 87 6.12 -11.64 14.33
CA ASN A 87 7.20 -12.61 14.23
C ASN A 87 7.57 -12.86 12.76
N PRO A 88 8.85 -12.65 12.36
CA PRO A 88 9.27 -12.81 10.98
C PRO A 88 9.11 -14.24 10.44
N VAL A 89 9.14 -15.27 11.31
CA VAL A 89 8.96 -16.66 10.88
C VAL A 89 7.50 -16.93 10.48
N HIS A 90 6.54 -16.37 11.22
CA HIS A 90 5.13 -16.52 10.86
C HIS A 90 4.77 -15.74 9.60
N TRP A 91 5.45 -14.62 9.33
CA TRP A 91 5.31 -13.92 8.06
C TRP A 91 5.75 -14.79 6.86
N ASP A 92 6.88 -15.51 6.98
CA ASP A 92 7.31 -16.45 5.93
C ASP A 92 6.23 -17.50 5.62
N ASP A 93 5.57 -18.04 6.66
CA ASP A 93 4.49 -19.00 6.52
C ASP A 93 3.24 -18.38 5.88
N VAL A 94 2.87 -17.14 6.23
CA VAL A 94 1.75 -16.42 5.60
C VAL A 94 1.96 -16.28 4.10
N VAL A 95 3.16 -15.86 3.68
CA VAL A 95 3.50 -15.71 2.25
C VAL A 95 3.55 -17.08 1.55
N LEU A 96 4.14 -18.08 2.19
CA LEU A 96 4.27 -19.43 1.63
C LEU A 96 2.90 -20.12 1.46
N ASP A 97 2.02 -19.98 2.45
CA ASP A 97 0.66 -20.52 2.40
C ASP A 97 -0.16 -19.87 1.29
N ALA A 98 -0.03 -18.55 1.10
CA ALA A 98 -0.69 -17.84 0.00
C ALA A 98 -0.28 -18.39 -1.37
N VAL A 99 1.01 -18.65 -1.59
CA VAL A 99 1.50 -19.27 -2.84
C VAL A 99 1.02 -20.72 -2.97
N ARG A 100 1.05 -21.50 -1.89
CA ARG A 100 0.63 -22.91 -1.89
C ARG A 100 -0.87 -23.11 -2.08
N ALA A 101 -1.68 -22.11 -1.74
CA ALA A 101 -3.12 -22.12 -2.00
C ALA A 101 -3.42 -22.14 -3.52
N GLU A 102 -2.49 -21.66 -4.35
CA GLU A 102 -2.67 -21.56 -5.79
C GLU A 102 -2.15 -22.81 -6.52
N SER A 103 -3.06 -23.71 -6.88
CA SER A 103 -2.73 -25.00 -7.51
C SER A 103 -2.02 -24.89 -8.88
N ASN A 104 -2.12 -23.74 -9.55
CA ASN A 104 -1.47 -23.49 -10.84
C ASN A 104 0.00 -23.04 -10.70
N ILE A 105 0.51 -22.84 -9.48
CA ILE A 105 1.90 -22.46 -9.22
C ILE A 105 2.75 -23.70 -8.95
N THR A 106 3.82 -23.88 -9.74
CA THR A 106 4.94 -24.73 -9.38
C THR A 106 6.02 -23.88 -8.72
N LEU A 107 6.21 -24.08 -7.42
CA LEU A 107 7.19 -23.33 -6.62
C LEU A 107 8.55 -24.06 -6.60
N LEU A 108 9.61 -23.35 -7.01
CA LEU A 108 10.99 -23.83 -7.04
C LEU A 108 11.86 -22.98 -6.11
N LEU A 109 11.96 -23.40 -4.84
CA LEU A 109 12.83 -22.77 -3.84
C LEU A 109 14.27 -23.28 -3.97
N ASN A 110 15.23 -22.56 -3.38
CA ASN A 110 16.66 -22.87 -3.43
C ASN A 110 17.18 -23.14 -4.86
N THR A 111 16.60 -22.45 -5.84
CA THR A 111 16.89 -22.64 -7.26
C THR A 111 17.49 -21.36 -7.82
N ASP A 112 18.81 -21.38 -8.02
CA ASP A 112 19.57 -20.26 -8.56
C ASP A 112 19.46 -20.23 -10.09
N VAL A 113 18.81 -19.23 -10.68
CA VAL A 113 18.85 -19.02 -12.14
C VAL A 113 20.24 -18.52 -12.54
N ARG A 114 20.88 -19.21 -13.49
CA ARG A 114 22.28 -18.96 -13.90
C ARG A 114 22.44 -18.64 -15.38
N ASP A 115 21.49 -19.06 -16.20
CA ASP A 115 21.58 -18.92 -17.65
C ASP A 115 20.22 -18.57 -18.25
N VAL A 116 20.25 -17.75 -19.31
CA VAL A 116 19.07 -17.34 -20.08
C VAL A 116 19.41 -17.50 -21.56
N VAL A 117 18.62 -18.32 -22.25
CA VAL A 117 18.70 -18.46 -23.70
C VAL A 117 17.73 -17.49 -24.33
N ALA A 118 18.25 -16.49 -25.04
CA ALA A 118 17.46 -15.52 -25.81
C ALA A 118 17.90 -15.48 -27.28
N THR A 119 16.93 -15.20 -28.17
CA THR A 119 17.11 -15.09 -29.63
C THR A 119 16.72 -13.70 -30.11
N GLY A 120 16.82 -13.43 -31.42
CA GLY A 120 16.51 -12.12 -32.00
C GLY A 120 17.71 -11.15 -32.02
N PRO A 121 17.62 -10.03 -32.77
CA PRO A 121 18.67 -9.02 -32.78
C PRO A 121 18.71 -8.23 -31.47
N GLU A 122 19.80 -7.49 -31.25
CA GLU A 122 19.87 -6.48 -30.20
C GLU A 122 18.73 -5.46 -30.37
N GLY A 123 18.06 -5.08 -29.27
CA GLY A 123 16.90 -4.20 -29.30
C GLY A 123 15.54 -4.88 -29.57
N ALA A 124 15.53 -6.17 -29.93
CA ALA A 124 14.30 -6.97 -30.13
C ALA A 124 14.57 -8.45 -29.80
N ARG A 125 15.00 -8.69 -28.56
CA ARG A 125 15.33 -10.01 -28.04
C ARG A 125 14.07 -10.77 -27.63
N HIS A 126 14.15 -12.09 -27.64
CA HIS A 126 13.07 -13.00 -27.23
C HIS A 126 13.63 -14.13 -26.36
N ILE A 127 13.19 -14.24 -25.11
CA ILE A 127 13.64 -15.29 -24.20
C ILE A 127 12.98 -16.61 -24.58
N VAL A 128 13.78 -17.67 -24.70
CA VAL A 128 13.33 -19.04 -24.99
C VAL A 128 13.26 -19.88 -23.72
N SER A 129 14.26 -19.74 -22.84
CA SER A 129 14.30 -20.48 -21.58
C SER A 129 15.22 -19.84 -20.55
N VAL A 130 14.95 -20.14 -19.28
CA VAL A 130 15.87 -19.89 -18.16
C VAL A 130 16.32 -21.23 -17.56
N THR A 131 17.56 -21.30 -17.07
CA THR A 131 18.11 -22.50 -16.46
C THR A 131 18.48 -22.22 -15.00
N GLY A 132 17.85 -22.98 -14.09
CA GLY A 132 18.06 -22.93 -12.66
C GLY A 132 18.87 -24.11 -12.12
N TRP A 133 19.66 -23.89 -11.08
CA TRP A 133 20.40 -24.92 -10.34
C TRP A 133 19.90 -25.04 -8.91
N THR A 134 19.51 -26.24 -8.50
CA THR A 134 19.15 -26.56 -7.12
C THR A 134 20.25 -27.40 -6.48
N MET A 135 21.09 -26.77 -5.65
CA MET A 135 22.24 -27.46 -5.03
C MET A 135 21.80 -28.70 -4.24
N GLY A 136 20.84 -28.53 -3.31
CA GLY A 136 20.43 -29.61 -2.39
C GLY A 136 19.86 -30.85 -3.09
N ALA A 137 19.44 -30.73 -4.35
CA ALA A 137 18.92 -31.83 -5.16
C ALA A 137 19.86 -32.23 -6.31
N GLU A 138 21.02 -31.57 -6.45
CA GLU A 138 21.93 -31.69 -7.59
C GLU A 138 21.21 -31.71 -8.95
N THR A 139 20.22 -30.84 -9.10
CA THR A 139 19.31 -30.80 -10.23
C THR A 139 19.43 -29.49 -10.98
N GLU A 140 19.61 -29.61 -12.29
CA GLU A 140 19.50 -28.49 -13.24
C GLU A 140 18.11 -28.52 -13.87
N THR A 141 17.41 -27.39 -13.85
CA THR A 141 16.04 -27.26 -14.36
C THR A 141 16.00 -26.20 -15.44
N VAL A 142 15.67 -26.61 -16.67
CA VAL A 142 15.44 -25.74 -17.82
C VAL A 142 13.95 -25.45 -17.93
N LEU A 143 13.56 -24.18 -17.88
CA LEU A 143 12.18 -23.74 -17.88
C LEU A 143 11.89 -22.92 -19.12
N ARG A 144 10.83 -23.28 -19.83
CA ARG A 144 10.36 -22.62 -21.06
C ARG A 144 8.99 -22.02 -20.83
N ALA A 145 8.78 -20.84 -21.38
CA ALA A 145 7.47 -20.19 -21.39
C ALA A 145 7.39 -19.19 -22.55
N PRO A 146 6.19 -18.87 -23.03
CA PRO A 146 5.98 -17.76 -23.96
C PRO A 146 6.28 -16.41 -23.32
N LEU A 147 6.07 -16.24 -22.00
CA LEU A 147 6.35 -15.02 -21.25
C LEU A 147 7.22 -15.27 -20.02
N PHE A 148 8.03 -14.29 -19.67
CA PHE A 148 8.88 -14.28 -18.48
C PHE A 148 8.65 -13.00 -17.67
N LEU A 149 8.84 -13.08 -16.36
CA LEU A 149 8.78 -11.93 -15.47
C LEU A 149 10.03 -11.90 -14.57
N ASP A 150 10.77 -10.79 -14.65
CA ASP A 150 11.86 -10.50 -13.71
C ASP A 150 11.28 -9.86 -12.45
N GLY A 151 11.42 -10.54 -11.34
CA GLY A 151 11.12 -10.06 -9.99
C GLY A 151 12.31 -10.26 -9.07
N THR A 152 13.53 -10.39 -9.63
CA THR A 152 14.76 -10.63 -8.86
C THR A 152 15.17 -9.39 -8.07
N GLY A 153 14.71 -8.21 -8.49
CA GLY A 153 15.06 -6.92 -7.92
C GLY A 153 16.45 -6.42 -8.31
N ASP A 154 17.29 -7.28 -8.91
CA ASP A 154 18.59 -6.94 -9.48
C ASP A 154 18.55 -6.87 -11.02
N GLY A 155 17.37 -7.08 -11.62
CA GLY A 155 17.16 -7.18 -13.07
C GLY A 155 18.00 -8.29 -13.72
N LEU A 156 18.17 -9.42 -13.02
CA LEU A 156 19.12 -10.47 -13.42
C LEU A 156 18.74 -11.12 -14.75
N ILE A 157 17.49 -11.55 -14.92
CA ILE A 157 17.11 -12.26 -16.15
C ILE A 157 16.97 -11.28 -17.32
N GLY A 158 16.54 -10.04 -17.06
CA GLY A 158 16.60 -8.96 -18.04
C GLY A 158 18.02 -8.73 -18.54
N HIS A 159 18.98 -8.60 -17.62
CA HIS A 159 20.39 -8.45 -17.96
C HIS A 159 20.93 -9.63 -18.78
N LEU A 160 20.67 -10.87 -18.37
CA LEU A 160 21.12 -12.07 -19.09
C LEU A 160 20.46 -12.22 -20.46
N ALA A 161 19.22 -11.74 -20.64
CA ALA A 161 18.53 -11.72 -21.93
C ALA A 161 19.05 -10.64 -22.89
N GLY A 162 19.79 -9.65 -22.37
CA GLY A 162 20.29 -8.49 -23.10
C GLY A 162 19.37 -7.27 -23.08
N ALA A 163 18.47 -7.16 -22.08
CA ALA A 163 17.64 -5.98 -21.89
C ALA A 163 18.48 -4.76 -21.51
N ARG A 164 18.09 -3.57 -21.99
CA ARG A 164 18.68 -2.31 -21.51
C ARG A 164 18.33 -2.09 -20.04
N ALA A 165 19.30 -1.53 -19.32
CA ALA A 165 19.15 -1.17 -17.90
C ALA A 165 19.94 0.09 -17.58
N ARG A 166 19.49 0.79 -16.55
CA ARG A 166 20.16 1.94 -15.93
C ARG A 166 20.79 1.52 -14.60
N LEU A 167 21.90 2.17 -14.25
CA LEU A 167 22.66 1.94 -13.04
C LEU A 167 23.11 3.28 -12.46
N GLY A 168 22.87 3.50 -11.17
CA GLY A 168 23.24 4.72 -10.47
C GLY A 168 22.26 5.85 -10.69
N LYS A 169 22.72 7.10 -10.71
CA LYS A 169 21.89 8.31 -10.82
C LYS A 169 21.99 8.90 -12.23
N GLU A 170 20.84 9.17 -12.84
CA GLU A 170 20.76 9.88 -14.12
C GLU A 170 21.13 11.36 -13.98
N ALA A 171 21.50 12.01 -15.08
CA ALA A 171 21.79 13.45 -15.08
C ALA A 171 20.48 14.27 -15.02
N ARG A 172 20.53 15.40 -14.31
CA ARG A 172 19.44 16.38 -14.15
C ARG A 172 18.74 16.70 -15.48
N ASP A 173 19.50 17.02 -16.51
CA ASP A 173 18.99 17.44 -17.81
C ASP A 173 18.37 16.30 -18.64
N GLU A 174 18.59 15.02 -18.28
CA GLU A 174 18.04 13.88 -19.02
C GLU A 174 16.52 13.73 -18.80
N PHE A 175 16.04 14.02 -17.58
CA PHE A 175 14.64 13.85 -17.17
C PHE A 175 14.03 15.11 -16.52
N ASP A 176 14.75 16.23 -16.49
CA ASP A 176 14.32 17.48 -15.82
C ASP A 176 14.02 17.27 -14.32
N GLU A 177 14.96 16.62 -13.62
CA GLU A 177 14.83 16.24 -12.21
C GLU A 177 15.71 17.12 -11.32
N ASP A 178 15.11 18.01 -10.53
CA ASP A 178 15.85 18.97 -9.71
C ASP A 178 16.71 18.34 -8.60
N TRP A 179 16.37 17.10 -8.18
CA TRP A 179 17.12 16.32 -7.20
C TRP A 179 18.19 15.40 -7.81
N ALA A 180 18.24 15.28 -9.14
CA ALA A 180 19.29 14.53 -9.81
C ALA A 180 20.62 15.32 -9.87
N PRO A 181 21.77 14.63 -9.91
CA PRO A 181 23.07 15.28 -10.09
C PRO A 181 23.20 15.91 -11.48
N ASP A 182 24.09 16.90 -11.63
CA ASP A 182 24.28 17.59 -12.92
C ASP A 182 24.83 16.65 -14.01
N GLU A 183 25.70 15.70 -13.62
CA GLU A 183 26.20 14.63 -14.48
C GLU A 183 25.75 13.27 -13.93
N ALA A 184 25.60 12.29 -14.81
CA ALA A 184 25.22 10.94 -14.39
C ALA A 184 26.34 10.30 -13.57
N GLU A 185 25.97 9.65 -12.47
CA GLU A 185 26.91 9.07 -11.50
C GLU A 185 26.61 7.60 -11.24
N ARG A 186 27.64 6.76 -11.13
CA ARG A 186 27.47 5.35 -10.76
C ARG A 186 27.49 5.17 -9.24
N THR A 187 26.52 5.77 -8.56
CA THR A 187 26.31 5.68 -7.11
C THR A 187 24.90 5.20 -6.80
N PHE A 188 24.74 4.40 -5.75
CA PHE A 188 23.50 3.68 -5.45
C PHE A 188 23.03 3.97 -4.02
N LEU A 189 21.78 3.60 -3.72
CA LEU A 189 21.34 3.32 -2.35
C LEU A 189 22.08 2.08 -1.82
N GLY A 190 22.74 2.19 -0.68
CA GLY A 190 23.49 1.11 -0.07
C GLY A 190 22.62 -0.08 0.38
N SER A 191 23.28 -1.14 0.82
CA SER A 191 22.59 -2.30 1.40
C SER A 191 22.50 -2.18 2.91
N THR A 192 21.44 -2.73 3.48
CA THR A 192 21.22 -2.76 4.93
C THR A 192 21.46 -4.15 5.52
N LEU A 193 21.94 -4.19 6.75
CA LEU A 193 21.91 -5.38 7.60
C LEU A 193 21.26 -5.00 8.92
N LEU A 194 20.37 -5.85 9.45
CA LEU A 194 19.64 -5.57 10.68
C LEU A 194 20.09 -6.51 11.80
N PHE A 195 19.83 -6.12 13.04
CA PHE A 195 20.02 -6.95 14.22
C PHE A 195 18.87 -6.80 15.20
N TYR A 196 18.58 -7.85 15.95
CA TYR A 196 17.54 -7.87 16.96
C TYR A 196 18.15 -8.15 18.32
N THR A 197 17.61 -7.49 19.33
CA THR A 197 17.97 -7.65 20.74
C THR A 197 16.76 -8.20 21.51
N LYS A 198 17.03 -8.81 22.65
CA LYS A 198 15.99 -9.28 23.59
C LYS A 198 16.40 -9.06 25.03
N ASP A 199 15.44 -8.78 25.89
CA ASP A 199 15.65 -8.83 27.34
C ASP A 199 15.52 -10.28 27.82
N VAL A 200 16.56 -10.81 28.45
CA VAL A 200 16.56 -12.19 29.00
C VAL A 200 16.32 -12.23 30.51
N GLY A 201 16.09 -11.07 31.15
CA GLY A 201 15.74 -10.96 32.57
C GLY A 201 16.88 -11.25 33.55
N HIS A 202 18.12 -11.40 33.08
CA HIS A 202 19.30 -11.58 33.91
C HIS A 202 20.53 -10.94 33.24
N PRO A 203 21.56 -10.53 33.99
CA PRO A 203 22.74 -9.90 33.42
C PRO A 203 23.46 -10.77 32.39
N VAL A 204 23.72 -10.21 31.21
CA VAL A 204 24.45 -10.88 30.11
C VAL A 204 25.75 -10.15 29.83
N ARG A 205 26.87 -10.88 29.85
CA ARG A 205 28.17 -10.35 29.45
C ARG A 205 28.34 -10.46 27.94
N PHE A 206 28.72 -9.36 27.29
CA PHE A 206 29.13 -9.36 25.89
C PHE A 206 30.63 -9.07 25.77
N VAL A 207 31.34 -9.84 24.96
CA VAL A 207 32.74 -9.59 24.57
C VAL A 207 32.76 -9.48 23.06
N ALA A 208 33.04 -8.27 22.56
CA ALA A 208 33.11 -8.04 21.12
C ALA A 208 34.21 -8.90 20.48
N PRO A 209 33.97 -9.49 19.30
CA PRO A 209 35.02 -10.14 18.53
C PRO A 209 35.97 -9.09 17.96
N ASP A 210 37.20 -9.50 17.62
CA ASP A 210 38.23 -8.62 17.05
C ASP A 210 37.80 -7.92 15.74
N SER A 211 36.81 -8.47 15.05
CA SER A 211 36.22 -7.88 13.84
C SER A 211 35.27 -6.72 14.13
N ALA A 212 34.87 -6.48 15.37
CA ALA A 212 33.95 -5.39 15.72
C ALA A 212 34.64 -4.04 15.56
N LYS A 213 33.95 -3.09 14.90
CA LYS A 213 34.51 -1.76 14.70
C LYS A 213 34.38 -0.93 15.98
N ALA A 214 35.41 -0.18 16.33
CA ALA A 214 35.36 0.77 17.44
C ALA A 214 34.48 1.97 17.08
N ILE A 215 33.17 1.90 17.38
CA ILE A 215 32.20 2.89 16.90
C ILE A 215 32.46 4.30 17.43
N ARG A 216 33.07 4.41 18.62
CA ARG A 216 33.49 5.70 19.20
C ARG A 216 34.49 6.48 18.32
N ASP A 217 35.23 5.78 17.46
CA ASP A 217 36.21 6.37 16.55
C ASP A 217 35.61 6.69 15.17
N THR A 218 34.29 6.49 15.00
CA THR A 218 33.54 6.74 13.77
C THR A 218 32.63 7.96 13.95
N PRO A 219 32.10 8.55 12.87
CA PRO A 219 31.11 9.62 12.98
C PRO A 219 29.72 9.14 13.48
N ILE A 220 29.49 7.84 13.62
CA ILE A 220 28.16 7.27 13.90
C ILE A 220 27.57 7.80 15.23
N PRO A 221 28.28 7.80 16.38
CA PRO A 221 27.70 8.26 17.65
C PRO A 221 27.22 9.71 17.65
N SER A 222 27.78 10.56 16.77
CA SER A 222 27.41 11.97 16.67
C SER A 222 26.41 12.27 15.55
N SER A 223 26.30 11.40 14.55
CA SER A 223 25.46 11.60 13.36
C SER A 223 24.23 10.69 13.30
N ARG A 224 24.14 9.68 14.16
CA ARG A 224 23.03 8.72 14.22
C ARG A 224 22.57 8.53 15.65
N ILE A 225 21.28 8.29 15.80
CA ILE A 225 20.67 7.99 17.11
C ILE A 225 20.82 6.50 17.41
N ILE A 226 21.46 6.19 18.53
CA ILE A 226 21.58 4.83 19.08
C ILE A 226 20.78 4.76 20.39
N ARG A 227 19.92 3.75 20.55
CA ARG A 227 19.10 3.54 21.75
C ARG A 227 19.06 2.06 22.11
N SER A 228 19.13 1.73 23.40
CA SER A 228 19.04 0.33 23.84
C SER A 228 17.66 -0.31 23.64
N GLY A 229 16.60 0.50 23.48
CA GLY A 229 15.25 0.02 23.19
C GLY A 229 14.95 -0.21 21.70
N ASP A 230 15.79 0.28 20.80
CA ASP A 230 15.60 0.10 19.35
C ASP A 230 16.05 -1.32 18.94
N SER A 231 15.37 -1.92 17.96
CA SER A 231 15.63 -3.28 17.49
C SER A 231 15.19 -3.47 16.05
N GLY A 232 15.91 -4.25 15.25
CA GLY A 232 15.56 -4.50 13.85
C GLY A 232 15.54 -3.23 13.01
N ALA A 233 14.47 -3.03 12.26
CA ALA A 233 14.34 -1.94 11.28
C ALA A 233 14.25 -0.52 11.87
N HIS A 234 14.23 -0.35 13.20
CA HIS A 234 14.54 0.96 13.83
C HIS A 234 15.95 1.46 13.42
N TYR A 235 16.86 0.52 13.15
CA TYR A 235 18.22 0.78 12.66
C TYR A 235 18.30 0.76 11.12
N TRP A 236 17.25 1.22 10.42
CA TRP A 236 17.19 1.26 8.95
C TRP A 236 18.37 2.01 8.30
N TRP A 237 18.97 2.95 9.03
CA TRP A 237 20.11 3.76 8.61
C TRP A 237 21.45 3.02 8.65
N ILE A 238 21.50 1.80 9.19
CA ILE A 238 22.68 0.92 9.07
C ILE A 238 22.72 0.42 7.63
N GLU A 239 23.31 1.26 6.79
CA GLU A 239 23.38 1.11 5.35
C GLU A 239 24.79 1.47 4.89
N TRP A 240 25.32 0.74 3.90
CA TRP A 240 26.61 1.05 3.28
C TRP A 240 26.75 0.37 1.91
N GLY A 241 27.72 0.85 1.11
CA GLY A 241 28.08 0.28 -0.18
C GLY A 241 27.55 1.04 -1.39
N GLY A 242 26.97 2.23 -1.21
CA GLY A 242 26.46 3.04 -2.32
C GLY A 242 27.52 3.48 -3.33
N GLU A 243 28.79 3.54 -2.92
CA GLU A 243 29.95 3.85 -3.80
C GLU A 243 30.58 2.59 -4.44
N LEU A 244 30.08 1.40 -4.10
CA LEU A 244 30.59 0.12 -4.57
C LEU A 244 29.64 -0.51 -5.60
N ASP A 245 30.10 -1.57 -6.26
CA ASP A 245 29.20 -2.39 -7.05
C ASP A 245 28.46 -3.37 -6.12
N ILE A 246 27.22 -3.03 -5.75
CA ILE A 246 26.45 -3.74 -4.72
C ILE A 246 26.36 -5.25 -4.95
N VAL A 247 26.35 -5.71 -6.21
CA VAL A 247 26.29 -7.14 -6.52
C VAL A 247 27.67 -7.78 -6.46
N HIS A 248 28.72 -7.17 -7.00
CA HIS A 248 30.06 -7.75 -6.98
C HIS A 248 30.73 -7.68 -5.60
N ASP A 249 30.50 -6.60 -4.85
CA ASP A 249 31.08 -6.35 -3.53
C ASP A 249 30.16 -6.82 -2.38
N ASN A 250 29.11 -7.62 -2.66
CA ASN A 250 28.08 -8.01 -1.68
C ASN A 250 28.65 -8.57 -0.36
N GLU A 251 29.65 -9.45 -0.44
CA GLU A 251 30.28 -10.04 0.75
C GLU A 251 31.07 -9.02 1.56
N ARG A 252 31.77 -8.10 0.88
CA ARG A 252 32.50 -6.99 1.52
C ARG A 252 31.53 -6.04 2.22
N ILE A 253 30.41 -5.73 1.58
CA ILE A 253 29.34 -4.89 2.15
C ILE A 253 28.75 -5.57 3.38
N ARG A 254 28.44 -6.87 3.31
CA ARG A 254 27.96 -7.65 4.46
C ARG A 254 28.93 -7.57 5.64
N ASP A 255 30.20 -7.85 5.41
CA ASP A 255 31.20 -7.93 6.48
C ASP A 255 31.43 -6.58 7.14
N GLU A 256 31.43 -5.50 6.35
CA GLU A 256 31.52 -4.13 6.87
C GLU A 256 30.29 -3.78 7.74
N LEU A 257 29.07 -3.99 7.23
CA LEU A 257 27.83 -3.76 8.00
C LEU A 257 27.81 -4.56 9.29
N ARG A 258 28.21 -5.83 9.23
CA ARG A 258 28.28 -6.70 10.40
C ARG A 258 29.31 -6.24 11.42
N SER A 259 30.48 -5.75 10.97
CA SER A 259 31.50 -5.20 11.86
C SER A 259 30.99 -4.00 12.65
N VAL A 260 30.18 -3.15 11.99
CA VAL A 260 29.58 -1.97 12.61
C VAL A 260 28.48 -2.37 13.59
N ILE A 261 27.58 -3.29 13.22
CA ILE A 261 26.54 -3.78 14.13
C ILE A 261 27.12 -4.32 15.43
N LEU A 262 28.16 -5.16 15.34
CA LEU A 262 28.82 -5.68 16.52
C LEU A 262 29.49 -4.59 17.36
N GLY A 263 30.05 -3.57 16.70
CA GLY A 263 30.59 -2.40 17.37
C GLY A 263 29.51 -1.56 18.06
N ILE A 264 28.33 -1.39 17.43
CA ILE A 264 27.20 -0.66 18.01
C ILE A 264 26.71 -1.43 19.24
N TRP A 265 26.59 -2.75 19.12
CA TRP A 265 26.19 -3.59 20.23
C TRP A 265 27.21 -3.59 21.38
N ASP A 266 28.51 -3.61 21.07
CA ASP A 266 29.57 -3.41 22.08
C ASP A 266 29.42 -2.07 22.79
N HIS A 267 29.19 -0.99 22.03
CA HIS A 267 28.96 0.32 22.59
C HIS A 267 27.72 0.34 23.49
N ILE A 268 26.59 -0.25 23.07
CA ILE A 268 25.39 -0.35 23.90
C ILE A 268 25.66 -1.14 25.19
N LYS A 269 26.32 -2.30 25.10
CA LYS A 269 26.52 -3.21 26.24
C LYS A 269 27.60 -2.77 27.22
N ASN A 270 28.68 -2.17 26.73
CA ASN A 270 29.92 -2.03 27.49
C ASN A 270 30.33 -0.57 27.76
N SER A 271 29.63 0.43 27.20
CA SER A 271 29.93 1.86 27.45
C SER A 271 29.57 2.35 28.85
N GLY A 272 28.56 1.75 29.48
CA GLY A 272 27.90 2.30 30.66
C GLY A 272 26.93 3.46 30.36
N GLU A 273 26.66 3.77 29.09
CA GLU A 273 25.78 4.86 28.67
C GLU A 273 24.32 4.44 28.47
N PHE A 274 24.04 3.12 28.49
CA PHE A 274 22.72 2.55 28.22
C PHE A 274 22.30 1.57 29.31
N ASP A 275 20.99 1.52 29.58
CA ASP A 275 20.40 0.43 30.35
C ASP A 275 20.26 -0.80 29.47
N ALA A 276 21.27 -1.67 29.52
CA ALA A 276 21.41 -2.83 28.66
C ALA A 276 21.95 -4.06 29.40
N GLU A 277 21.94 -4.07 30.73
CA GLU A 277 22.54 -5.15 31.55
C GLU A 277 21.92 -6.52 31.20
N THR A 278 20.58 -6.57 31.08
CA THR A 278 19.82 -7.79 30.80
C THR A 278 19.51 -8.02 29.32
N LEU A 279 19.92 -7.10 28.45
CA LEU A 279 19.73 -7.24 27.00
C LEU A 279 20.79 -8.17 26.40
N ASP A 280 20.37 -9.04 25.48
CA ASP A 280 21.23 -9.91 24.68
C ASP A 280 21.01 -9.68 23.18
N LEU A 281 22.04 -9.95 22.39
CA LEU A 281 21.98 -9.90 20.93
C LEU A 281 21.35 -11.20 20.43
N GLU A 282 20.10 -11.13 19.99
CA GLU A 282 19.35 -12.32 19.58
C GLU A 282 19.71 -12.76 18.16
N TRP A 283 19.85 -11.81 17.24
CA TRP A 283 20.02 -12.12 15.82
C TRP A 283 20.76 -10.99 15.10
N ILE A 284 21.59 -11.34 14.13
CA ILE A 284 22.11 -10.44 13.10
C ILE A 284 21.80 -11.08 11.74
N GLY A 285 21.37 -10.26 10.78
CA GLY A 285 21.19 -10.69 9.41
C GLY A 285 22.48 -11.27 8.82
N ASN A 286 22.34 -12.25 7.91
CA ASN A 286 23.47 -12.81 7.16
C ASN A 286 23.44 -12.45 5.68
N VAL A 287 22.31 -11.91 5.21
CA VAL A 287 22.09 -11.49 3.83
C VAL A 287 21.83 -9.98 3.82
N PRO A 288 22.66 -9.19 3.12
CA PRO A 288 22.38 -7.76 2.95
C PRO A 288 21.06 -7.53 2.20
N GLY A 289 20.21 -6.68 2.75
CA GLY A 289 19.01 -6.17 2.10
C GLY A 289 19.38 -5.13 1.07
N LYS A 290 19.57 -5.55 -0.18
CA LYS A 290 19.87 -4.65 -1.32
C LYS A 290 18.67 -3.75 -1.62
N ARG A 291 18.93 -2.45 -1.80
CA ARG A 291 17.90 -1.43 -2.06
C ARG A 291 17.74 -1.08 -3.52
N GLU A 292 18.82 -1.14 -4.29
CA GLU A 292 18.89 -0.70 -5.67
C GLU A 292 19.96 -1.51 -6.41
N TYR A 293 19.71 -1.78 -7.70
CA TYR A 293 20.77 -2.15 -8.64
C TYR A 293 20.36 -1.80 -10.07
N ARG A 294 20.16 -2.78 -10.96
CA ARG A 294 19.71 -2.54 -12.34
C ARG A 294 18.24 -2.18 -12.36
N ARG A 295 17.91 -1.00 -12.89
CA ARG A 295 16.56 -0.63 -13.30
C ARG A 295 16.41 -0.91 -14.78
N LEU A 296 15.58 -1.88 -15.14
CA LEU A 296 15.36 -2.25 -16.54
C LEU A 296 14.61 -1.13 -17.27
N VAL A 297 14.90 -0.94 -18.56
CA VAL A 297 14.28 0.13 -19.35
C VAL A 297 13.01 -0.39 -20.02
N GLY A 298 11.89 0.22 -19.66
CA GLY A 298 10.60 0.03 -20.32
C GLY A 298 10.30 1.13 -21.33
N ASP A 299 9.09 1.10 -21.89
CA ASP A 299 8.61 2.16 -22.80
C ASP A 299 8.40 3.50 -22.10
N TYR A 300 8.28 3.46 -20.77
CA TYR A 300 8.21 4.64 -19.94
C TYR A 300 9.16 4.46 -18.74
N THR A 301 9.93 5.50 -18.44
CA THR A 301 10.76 5.59 -17.24
C THR A 301 10.11 6.58 -16.31
N LEU A 302 9.54 6.08 -15.21
CA LEU A 302 8.94 6.91 -14.17
C LEU A 302 9.99 7.88 -13.62
N HIS A 303 9.65 9.17 -13.50
CA HIS A 303 10.58 10.21 -13.05
C HIS A 303 9.98 11.10 -11.94
N GLN A 304 10.81 11.90 -11.29
CA GLN A 304 10.50 12.70 -10.10
C GLN A 304 9.22 13.51 -10.24
N ARG A 305 9.06 14.21 -11.36
CA ARG A 305 7.88 15.03 -11.63
C ARG A 305 6.57 14.23 -11.57
N ASP A 306 6.57 12.97 -12.01
CA ASP A 306 5.37 12.14 -11.96
C ASP A 306 4.89 11.87 -10.54
N ILE A 307 5.82 11.76 -9.61
CA ILE A 307 5.53 11.57 -8.19
C ILE A 307 5.02 12.87 -7.58
N ILE A 308 5.77 13.96 -7.76
CA ILE A 308 5.46 15.25 -7.12
C ILE A 308 4.18 15.87 -7.66
N GLU A 309 3.97 15.85 -8.97
CA GLU A 309 2.75 16.36 -9.61
C GLU A 309 1.61 15.33 -9.61
N GLN A 310 1.87 14.09 -9.16
CA GLN A 310 0.91 12.98 -9.13
C GLN A 310 0.28 12.76 -10.52
N THR A 311 1.11 12.64 -11.55
CA THR A 311 0.71 12.48 -12.96
C THR A 311 -0.29 11.33 -13.10
N ARG A 312 -1.38 11.58 -13.83
CA ARG A 312 -2.36 10.55 -14.21
C ARG A 312 -1.96 9.87 -15.50
N PHE A 313 -2.09 8.56 -15.54
CA PHE A 313 -1.78 7.74 -16.71
C PHE A 313 -3.03 7.01 -17.21
N ASP A 314 -3.24 7.00 -18.51
CA ASP A 314 -4.29 6.16 -19.13
C ASP A 314 -3.95 4.67 -19.08
N ASP A 315 -2.72 4.35 -18.69
CA ASP A 315 -2.19 3.02 -18.40
C ASP A 315 -1.71 2.86 -16.94
N GLY A 316 -2.18 3.67 -15.99
CA GLY A 316 -1.89 3.49 -14.56
C GLY A 316 -2.42 2.15 -14.04
N VAL A 317 -1.54 1.29 -13.49
CA VAL A 317 -1.87 -0.08 -13.05
C VAL A 317 -1.46 -0.42 -11.62
N ALA A 318 -0.72 0.47 -10.97
CA ALA A 318 -0.41 0.42 -9.55
C ALA A 318 -0.26 1.86 -9.03
N PHE A 319 -0.13 2.04 -7.72
CA PHE A 319 0.17 3.34 -7.13
C PHE A 319 1.19 3.22 -6.01
N GLY A 320 1.88 4.32 -5.73
CA GLY A 320 2.74 4.50 -4.56
C GLY A 320 2.31 5.72 -3.75
N GLY A 321 2.86 5.87 -2.55
CA GLY A 321 2.62 7.02 -1.67
C GLY A 321 3.76 7.31 -0.70
N TRP A 322 4.85 6.53 -0.78
CA TRP A 322 6.08 6.82 -0.07
C TRP A 322 6.70 8.11 -0.60
N SER A 323 7.43 8.82 0.24
CA SER A 323 8.23 9.98 -0.17
C SER A 323 9.32 9.55 -1.15
N ILE A 324 9.86 10.50 -1.91
CA ILE A 324 11.14 10.29 -2.57
C ILE A 324 12.19 10.17 -1.46
N ASP A 325 12.58 8.94 -1.11
CA ASP A 325 13.45 8.59 0.01
C ASP A 325 14.86 8.24 -0.47
N LEU A 326 15.75 9.25 -0.45
CA LEU A 326 17.13 9.15 -0.87
C LEU A 326 18.07 9.07 0.33
N HIS A 327 19.02 8.14 0.24
CA HIS A 327 20.00 7.86 1.29
C HIS A 327 21.37 8.37 0.83
N PRO A 328 22.23 8.84 1.75
CA PRO A 328 23.57 9.27 1.40
C PRO A 328 24.38 8.08 0.87
N THR A 329 25.17 8.30 -0.18
CA THR A 329 25.95 7.25 -0.84
C THR A 329 26.98 6.61 0.12
N GLU A 330 27.53 7.40 1.04
CA GLU A 330 28.45 6.97 2.10
C GLU A 330 27.76 6.17 3.21
N GLY A 331 26.42 6.15 3.21
CA GLY A 331 25.59 5.41 4.15
C GLY A 331 25.72 5.90 5.60
N MET A 332 25.88 4.96 6.52
CA MET A 332 26.01 5.21 7.96
C MET A 332 27.23 6.06 8.35
N TYR A 333 28.22 6.24 7.45
CA TYR A 333 29.38 7.10 7.70
C TYR A 333 29.17 8.57 7.29
N SER A 334 28.07 8.89 6.62
CA SER A 334 27.75 10.27 6.29
C SER A 334 27.47 11.09 7.56
N THR A 335 28.06 12.28 7.63
CA THR A 335 27.85 13.24 8.74
C THR A 335 26.56 14.04 8.61
N GLY A 336 25.87 13.95 7.46
CA GLY A 336 24.56 14.56 7.23
C GLY A 336 23.41 13.67 7.72
N ALA A 337 22.19 14.03 7.33
CA ALA A 337 21.00 13.23 7.59
C ALA A 337 21.13 11.82 6.99
N GLY A 338 20.56 10.82 7.66
CA GLY A 338 20.53 9.44 7.20
C GLY A 338 19.63 9.23 5.99
N ALA A 339 18.65 10.12 5.77
CA ALA A 339 17.86 10.19 4.54
C ALA A 339 17.36 11.61 4.28
N VAL A 340 17.07 11.91 3.03
CA VAL A 340 16.35 13.10 2.58
C VAL A 340 15.05 12.66 1.92
N GLN A 341 13.95 13.24 2.36
CA GLN A 341 12.60 12.87 1.93
C GLN A 341 11.81 14.05 1.42
N ARG A 342 11.04 13.83 0.35
CA ARG A 342 10.07 14.77 -0.20
C ARG A 342 8.75 14.06 -0.49
N PHE A 343 7.67 14.57 0.08
CA PHE A 343 6.34 14.01 -0.11
C PHE A 343 5.59 14.72 -1.25
N SER A 344 4.76 13.97 -1.96
CA SER A 344 3.64 14.50 -2.72
C SER A 344 2.43 14.71 -1.81
N ASN A 345 1.47 15.55 -2.22
CA ASN A 345 0.25 15.83 -1.43
C ASN A 345 -0.68 14.63 -1.27
N GLY A 346 -0.45 13.55 -2.01
CA GLY A 346 -1.19 12.29 -1.98
C GLY A 346 -0.44 11.19 -2.72
N VAL A 347 -1.14 10.09 -3.03
CA VAL A 347 -0.58 8.96 -3.81
C VAL A 347 -0.33 9.31 -5.28
N PHE A 348 0.59 8.60 -5.93
CA PHE A 348 0.97 8.74 -7.35
C PHE A 348 0.79 7.42 -8.10
N GLU A 349 0.53 7.49 -9.41
CA GLU A 349 0.32 6.31 -10.27
C GLU A 349 1.65 5.75 -10.83
N ILE A 350 1.66 4.44 -11.10
CA ILE A 350 2.73 3.75 -11.82
C ILE A 350 2.15 3.23 -13.14
N PRO A 351 2.63 3.69 -14.31
CA PRO A 351 2.11 3.27 -15.60
C PRO A 351 2.60 1.87 -16.00
N TYR A 352 1.77 1.14 -16.72
CA TYR A 352 2.04 -0.22 -17.19
C TYR A 352 3.28 -0.29 -18.10
N ARG A 353 3.54 0.76 -18.88
CA ARG A 353 4.77 0.89 -19.69
C ARG A 353 6.09 0.83 -18.90
N SER A 354 6.04 1.00 -17.58
CA SER A 354 7.21 0.82 -16.71
C SER A 354 7.41 -0.64 -16.26
N LEU A 355 6.46 -1.54 -16.54
CA LEU A 355 6.42 -2.93 -16.06
C LEU A 355 6.76 -3.98 -17.13
N TYR A 356 7.27 -3.56 -18.30
CA TYR A 356 7.78 -4.47 -19.33
C TYR A 356 9.00 -3.89 -20.02
N SER A 357 9.84 -4.77 -20.56
CA SER A 357 11.08 -4.39 -21.23
C SER A 357 10.80 -3.73 -22.58
N ALA A 358 11.55 -2.66 -22.87
CA ALA A 358 11.47 -2.00 -24.17
C ALA A 358 12.07 -2.83 -25.32
N ASP A 359 12.99 -3.75 -25.04
CA ASP A 359 13.82 -4.45 -26.02
C ASP A 359 13.87 -5.98 -25.88
N VAL A 360 13.18 -6.54 -24.89
CA VAL A 360 12.89 -7.97 -24.79
C VAL A 360 11.38 -8.16 -24.88
N ASP A 361 10.90 -8.69 -26.00
CA ASP A 361 9.49 -8.62 -26.39
C ASP A 361 8.54 -9.46 -25.53
N ASN A 362 9.07 -10.41 -24.75
CA ASN A 362 8.31 -11.31 -23.90
C ASN A 362 8.71 -11.24 -22.42
N LEU A 363 9.32 -10.12 -22.00
CA LEU A 363 9.75 -9.89 -20.63
C LEU A 363 8.93 -8.79 -19.95
N LEU A 364 8.26 -9.17 -18.86
CA LEU A 364 7.74 -8.23 -17.86
C LEU A 364 8.77 -8.03 -16.73
N MET A 365 8.63 -6.95 -15.98
CA MET A 365 9.45 -6.67 -14.81
C MET A 365 8.65 -5.96 -13.73
N ALA A 366 8.87 -6.31 -12.47
CA ALA A 366 8.18 -5.69 -11.35
C ALA A 366 9.00 -5.77 -10.06
N GLY A 367 8.96 -4.67 -9.31
CA GLY A 367 9.66 -4.55 -8.05
C GLY A 367 10.81 -3.56 -8.15
N ARG A 368 12.00 -3.96 -7.68
CA ARG A 368 13.17 -3.06 -7.62
C ARG A 368 13.92 -2.91 -8.94
N ASP A 369 13.51 -3.66 -9.95
CA ASP A 369 14.02 -3.62 -11.32
C ASP A 369 13.10 -2.87 -12.28
N VAL A 370 12.04 -2.22 -11.78
CA VAL A 370 11.10 -1.40 -12.53
C VAL A 370 11.80 -0.26 -13.30
N SER A 371 11.22 0.13 -14.43
CA SER A 371 11.68 1.29 -15.22
C SER A 371 11.34 2.61 -14.53
N ALA A 372 12.30 3.13 -13.78
CA ALA A 372 12.27 4.42 -13.12
C ALA A 372 13.66 5.09 -13.12
N THR A 373 13.72 6.41 -13.00
CA THR A 373 14.94 7.14 -12.64
C THR A 373 15.34 6.82 -11.20
N HIS A 374 16.59 7.06 -10.81
CA HIS A 374 17.04 6.88 -9.43
C HIS A 374 16.20 7.70 -8.44
N ILE A 375 15.83 8.92 -8.82
CA ILE A 375 15.05 9.80 -7.96
C ILE A 375 13.64 9.24 -7.76
N ALA A 376 12.94 8.90 -8.84
CA ALA A 376 11.61 8.33 -8.72
C ALA A 376 11.60 6.94 -8.05
N PHE A 377 12.65 6.16 -8.29
CA PHE A 377 12.86 4.88 -7.65
C PHE A 377 12.88 4.99 -6.11
N GLY A 378 13.36 6.12 -5.57
CA GLY A 378 13.30 6.43 -4.14
C GLY A 378 11.91 6.25 -3.52
N ALA A 379 10.84 6.53 -4.28
CA ALA A 379 9.45 6.36 -3.83
C ALA A 379 8.81 5.04 -4.30
N ALA A 380 9.15 4.55 -5.50
CA ALA A 380 8.48 3.38 -6.11
C ALA A 380 8.99 2.02 -5.59
N ARG A 381 10.18 1.96 -4.96
CA ARG A 381 10.87 0.70 -4.57
C ARG A 381 10.34 0.02 -3.30
N VAL A 382 9.34 0.59 -2.63
CA VAL A 382 8.85 0.11 -1.33
C VAL A 382 8.06 -1.18 -1.52
N MET A 383 8.14 -2.11 -0.56
CA MET A 383 7.80 -3.52 -0.81
C MET A 383 6.32 -3.79 -1.11
N ALA A 384 5.37 -3.07 -0.51
CA ALA A 384 3.95 -3.22 -0.87
C ALA A 384 3.63 -2.60 -2.23
N THR A 385 4.26 -1.46 -2.58
CA THR A 385 4.20 -0.89 -3.92
C THR A 385 4.80 -1.84 -4.96
N CYS A 386 5.88 -2.54 -4.62
CA CYS A 386 6.45 -3.61 -5.45
C CYS A 386 5.48 -4.78 -5.62
N ALA A 387 4.76 -5.17 -4.57
CA ALA A 387 3.73 -6.20 -4.64
C ALA A 387 2.57 -5.80 -5.57
N ALA A 388 2.12 -4.54 -5.48
CA ALA A 388 1.13 -3.95 -6.37
C ALA A 388 1.57 -3.98 -7.84
N MET A 389 2.81 -3.59 -8.14
CA MET A 389 3.40 -3.73 -9.48
C MET A 389 3.45 -5.20 -9.94
N GLY A 390 3.77 -6.11 -9.03
CA GLY A 390 3.78 -7.55 -9.28
C GLY A 390 2.42 -8.08 -9.69
N GLU A 391 1.36 -7.78 -8.92
CA GLU A 391 -0.01 -8.14 -9.25
C GLU A 391 -0.41 -7.61 -10.65
N ALA A 392 -0.11 -6.34 -10.94
CA ALA A 392 -0.34 -5.74 -12.25
C ALA A 392 0.37 -6.49 -13.39
N ALA A 393 1.66 -6.80 -13.23
CA ALA A 393 2.45 -7.50 -14.23
C ALA A 393 1.97 -8.96 -14.43
N GLY A 394 1.61 -9.67 -13.37
CA GLY A 394 1.05 -11.02 -13.44
C GLY A 394 -0.29 -11.06 -14.17
N THR A 395 -1.18 -10.12 -13.86
CA THR A 395 -2.47 -9.96 -14.55
C THR A 395 -2.29 -9.61 -16.02
N ALA A 396 -1.36 -8.70 -16.34
CA ALA A 396 -1.04 -8.35 -17.71
C ALA A 396 -0.45 -9.52 -18.50
N ALA A 397 0.39 -10.35 -17.88
CA ALA A 397 0.91 -11.57 -18.50
C ALA A 397 -0.23 -12.55 -18.83
N ALA A 398 -1.16 -12.76 -17.91
CA ALA A 398 -2.32 -13.61 -18.16
C ALA A 398 -3.20 -13.08 -19.30
N LEU A 399 -3.38 -11.75 -19.39
CA LEU A 399 -4.12 -11.09 -20.47
C LEU A 399 -3.40 -11.18 -21.82
N ALA A 400 -2.08 -10.96 -21.83
CA ALA A 400 -1.24 -11.14 -23.01
C ALA A 400 -1.37 -12.55 -23.59
N LEU A 401 -1.37 -13.57 -22.73
CA LEU A 401 -1.58 -14.97 -23.11
C LEU A 401 -3.01 -15.24 -23.62
N THR A 402 -4.03 -14.56 -23.07
CA THR A 402 -5.42 -14.68 -23.55
C THR A 402 -5.52 -14.25 -25.01
N TYR A 403 -4.86 -13.15 -25.36
CA TYR A 403 -4.94 -12.56 -26.69
C TYR A 403 -3.81 -12.98 -27.64
N GLY A 404 -2.85 -13.80 -27.17
CA GLY A 404 -1.70 -14.21 -27.95
C GLY A 404 -0.81 -13.03 -28.37
N THR A 405 -0.64 -12.05 -27.48
CA THR A 405 0.11 -10.81 -27.73
C THR A 405 1.31 -10.67 -26.78
N SER A 406 2.21 -9.74 -27.07
CA SER A 406 3.30 -9.34 -26.17
C SER A 406 2.79 -8.44 -25.03
N PRO A 407 3.59 -8.23 -23.96
CA PRO A 407 3.30 -7.21 -22.94
C PRO A 407 3.05 -5.82 -23.55
N ARG A 408 3.87 -5.41 -24.54
CA ARG A 408 3.66 -4.17 -25.29
C ARG A 408 2.30 -4.14 -25.99
N GLY A 409 1.88 -5.24 -26.62
CA GLY A 409 0.58 -5.29 -27.28
C GLY A 409 -0.62 -5.21 -26.30
N VAL A 410 -0.44 -5.61 -25.02
CA VAL A 410 -1.43 -5.31 -23.97
C VAL A 410 -1.56 -3.81 -23.77
N TYR A 411 -0.45 -3.06 -23.71
CA TYR A 411 -0.50 -1.61 -23.63
C TYR A 411 -1.22 -0.98 -24.84
N GLU A 412 -0.86 -1.42 -26.05
CA GLU A 412 -1.37 -0.84 -27.30
C GLU A 412 -2.86 -1.10 -27.49
N SER A 413 -3.34 -2.32 -27.18
CA SER A 413 -4.68 -2.76 -27.57
C SER A 413 -5.62 -3.11 -26.40
N HIS A 414 -5.10 -3.37 -25.19
CA HIS A 414 -5.87 -3.93 -24.07
C HIS A 414 -5.67 -3.21 -22.73
N ARG A 415 -5.03 -2.02 -22.67
CA ARG A 415 -4.76 -1.33 -21.39
C ARG A 415 -6.01 -0.95 -20.59
N ALA A 416 -7.12 -0.64 -21.26
CA ALA A 416 -8.39 -0.38 -20.59
C ALA A 416 -8.94 -1.66 -19.95
N GLU A 417 -8.89 -2.77 -20.68
CA GLU A 417 -9.31 -4.10 -20.18
C GLU A 417 -8.43 -4.58 -19.04
N LEU A 418 -7.11 -4.35 -19.11
CA LEU A 418 -6.18 -4.64 -18.01
C LEU A 418 -6.60 -3.93 -16.72
N ARG A 419 -6.92 -2.62 -16.79
CA ARG A 419 -7.36 -1.87 -15.62
C ARG A 419 -8.71 -2.37 -15.07
N GLN A 420 -9.66 -2.73 -15.93
CA GLN A 420 -10.92 -3.33 -15.47
C GLN A 420 -10.71 -4.73 -14.85
N LEU A 421 -9.81 -5.54 -15.41
CA LEU A 421 -9.46 -6.85 -14.85
C LEU A 421 -8.78 -6.71 -13.47
N LEU A 422 -7.91 -5.72 -13.31
CA LEU A 422 -7.29 -5.37 -12.03
C LEU A 422 -8.34 -4.93 -11.00
N LEU A 423 -9.30 -4.08 -11.38
CA LEU A 423 -10.45 -3.75 -10.53
C LEU A 423 -11.25 -5.01 -10.15
N ARG A 424 -11.49 -5.95 -11.08
CA ARG A 424 -12.16 -7.23 -10.76
C ARG A 424 -11.41 -8.02 -9.69
N GLN A 425 -10.09 -7.91 -9.62
CA GLN A 425 -9.23 -8.57 -8.63
C GLN A 425 -9.10 -7.78 -7.31
N ASP A 426 -9.73 -6.60 -7.18
CA ASP A 426 -9.54 -5.64 -6.06
C ASP A 426 -8.09 -5.14 -5.96
N ALA A 427 -7.38 -5.13 -7.09
CA ALA A 427 -6.01 -4.67 -7.17
C ALA A 427 -5.90 -3.18 -6.82
N PRO A 428 -4.75 -2.73 -6.28
CA PRO A 428 -4.51 -1.35 -5.87
C PRO A 428 -4.44 -0.38 -7.05
N LEU A 429 -5.60 0.10 -7.52
CA LEU A 429 -5.73 1.17 -8.51
C LEU A 429 -6.19 2.48 -7.86
N ILE A 430 -5.88 3.61 -8.47
CA ILE A 430 -6.35 4.93 -8.04
C ILE A 430 -7.03 5.62 -9.22
N GLY A 431 -8.17 6.28 -8.99
CA GLY A 431 -8.87 7.05 -10.03
C GLY A 431 -9.41 6.26 -11.22
N VAL A 432 -9.43 4.92 -11.17
CA VAL A 432 -10.04 4.07 -12.20
C VAL A 432 -11.45 3.71 -11.76
N ALA A 433 -12.44 4.17 -12.52
CA ALA A 433 -13.82 3.77 -12.31
C ALA A 433 -14.10 2.40 -12.94
N ASP A 434 -14.95 1.64 -12.28
CA ASP A 434 -15.56 0.44 -12.83
C ASP A 434 -16.49 0.81 -13.97
N ALA A 435 -16.10 0.39 -15.16
CA ALA A 435 -16.81 0.58 -16.41
C ALA A 435 -16.85 -0.74 -17.19
N ASP A 436 -16.76 -1.85 -16.47
CA ASP A 436 -16.78 -3.18 -17.03
C ASP A 436 -18.16 -3.49 -17.63
N PRO A 437 -18.29 -3.67 -18.96
CA PRO A 437 -19.58 -3.95 -19.58
C PRO A 437 -20.16 -5.32 -19.16
N ALA A 438 -19.34 -6.22 -18.61
CA ALA A 438 -19.80 -7.50 -18.06
C ALA A 438 -20.38 -7.38 -16.64
N ASP A 439 -20.22 -6.23 -15.97
CA ASP A 439 -20.85 -5.99 -14.68
C ASP A 439 -22.30 -5.51 -14.86
N LEU A 440 -23.21 -6.47 -14.76
CA LEU A 440 -24.65 -6.26 -14.84
C LEU A 440 -25.17 -5.33 -13.74
N ALA A 441 -24.44 -5.17 -12.62
CA ALA A 441 -24.82 -4.23 -11.56
C ALA A 441 -24.93 -2.79 -12.07
N LEU A 442 -24.13 -2.41 -13.07
CA LEU A 442 -24.15 -1.07 -13.70
C LEU A 442 -25.49 -0.75 -14.39
N THR A 443 -26.31 -1.76 -14.68
CA THR A 443 -27.63 -1.60 -15.31
C THR A 443 -28.79 -1.74 -14.33
N ALA A 444 -28.51 -2.07 -13.07
CA ALA A 444 -29.52 -2.27 -12.05
C ALA A 444 -29.96 -0.95 -11.40
N ARG A 445 -31.20 -0.90 -10.91
CA ARG A 445 -31.58 0.06 -9.87
C ARG A 445 -31.04 -0.42 -8.53
N VAL A 446 -30.46 0.51 -7.77
CA VAL A 446 -29.88 0.22 -6.46
C VAL A 446 -30.82 0.71 -5.37
N SER A 447 -30.99 -0.09 -4.32
CA SER A 447 -31.72 0.30 -3.11
C SER A 447 -31.12 -0.32 -1.87
N ALA A 448 -31.38 0.25 -0.69
CA ALA A 448 -30.88 -0.29 0.58
C ALA A 448 -31.91 -0.16 1.70
N SER A 449 -31.71 -0.93 2.78
CA SER A 449 -32.51 -0.83 4.01
C SER A 449 -32.42 0.52 4.70
N GLY A 450 -31.34 1.26 4.44
CA GLY A 450 -31.08 2.59 4.96
C GLY A 450 -29.67 3.06 4.61
N VAL A 451 -29.41 4.33 4.89
CA VAL A 451 -28.11 4.98 4.74
C VAL A 451 -27.81 5.69 6.05
N ARG A 452 -26.53 5.78 6.43
CA ARG A 452 -26.08 6.56 7.59
C ARG A 452 -26.68 7.97 7.57
N ASP A 453 -27.14 8.42 8.73
CA ASP A 453 -27.72 9.76 8.89
C ASP A 453 -26.59 10.80 9.12
N GLY A 454 -26.28 11.59 8.10
CA GLY A 454 -25.27 12.66 8.15
C GLY A 454 -23.81 12.18 8.12
N LEU A 455 -22.88 13.13 8.08
CA LEU A 455 -21.43 12.86 7.95
C LEU A 455 -20.67 12.80 9.27
N GLY A 456 -21.21 13.38 10.35
CA GLY A 456 -20.53 13.51 11.63
C GLY A 456 -20.56 12.22 12.47
N PRO A 457 -19.80 12.18 13.57
CA PRO A 457 -19.87 11.10 14.56
C PRO A 457 -21.26 10.89 15.16
N HIS A 458 -21.52 9.68 15.68
CA HIS A 458 -22.79 9.34 16.29
C HIS A 458 -23.06 10.22 17.51
N PRO A 459 -24.26 10.83 17.67
CA PRO A 459 -24.53 11.78 18.74
C PRO A 459 -24.36 11.24 20.16
N SER A 460 -24.42 9.92 20.34
CA SER A 460 -24.24 9.23 21.62
C SER A 460 -22.81 8.78 21.89
N ALA A 461 -21.88 9.00 20.96
CA ALA A 461 -20.49 8.61 21.13
C ALA A 461 -19.86 9.41 22.28
N PRO A 462 -19.08 8.77 23.17
CA PRO A 462 -18.34 9.49 24.21
C PRO A 462 -17.44 10.55 23.59
N SER A 463 -17.41 11.73 24.20
CA SER A 463 -16.58 12.85 23.73
C SER A 463 -15.67 13.38 24.82
N ALA A 464 -14.46 13.79 24.45
CA ALA A 464 -13.48 14.43 25.32
C ALA A 464 -13.18 15.87 24.87
N PRO A 465 -13.01 16.82 25.80
CA PRO A 465 -12.62 18.18 25.46
C PRO A 465 -11.22 18.22 24.82
N HIS A 466 -11.06 19.08 23.82
CA HIS A 466 -9.83 19.31 23.08
C HIS A 466 -9.61 20.82 22.91
N PRO A 467 -8.66 21.42 23.66
CA PRO A 467 -8.34 22.84 23.53
C PRO A 467 -7.91 23.19 22.11
N LEU A 468 -8.46 24.27 21.56
CA LEU A 468 -8.19 24.70 20.18
C LEU A 468 -6.89 25.52 20.10
N ALA A 469 -5.77 24.88 20.45
CA ALA A 469 -4.44 25.50 20.47
C ALA A 469 -3.79 25.58 19.08
N HIS A 470 -4.18 24.71 18.16
CA HIS A 470 -3.70 24.64 16.78
C HIS A 470 -4.90 24.67 15.83
N ASP A 471 -4.65 24.98 14.55
CA ASP A 471 -5.70 24.85 13.54
C ASP A 471 -6.06 23.37 13.39
N ILE A 472 -7.36 23.09 13.27
CA ILE A 472 -7.87 21.74 13.10
C ILE A 472 -8.53 21.63 11.74
N GLY A 473 -8.12 20.61 10.97
CA GLY A 473 -8.76 20.25 9.70
C GLY A 473 -9.71 19.08 9.89
N ILE A 474 -10.91 19.16 9.32
CA ILE A 474 -11.87 18.04 9.27
C ILE A 474 -12.07 17.70 7.80
N VAL A 475 -11.58 16.53 7.38
CA VAL A 475 -11.83 16.02 6.04
C VAL A 475 -13.27 15.53 5.98
N VAL A 476 -14.04 16.03 5.02
CA VAL A 476 -15.44 15.63 4.80
C VAL A 476 -15.69 15.34 3.32
N PRO A 477 -16.45 14.27 2.99
CA PRO A 477 -16.82 14.01 1.61
C PRO A 477 -18.03 14.86 1.22
N VAL A 478 -17.92 15.58 0.11
CA VAL A 478 -18.94 16.52 -0.36
C VAL A 478 -19.64 15.96 -1.59
N HIS A 479 -20.91 15.58 -1.43
CA HIS A 479 -21.80 15.22 -2.52
C HIS A 479 -23.27 15.49 -2.16
N PRO A 480 -24.05 16.26 -2.96
CA PRO A 480 -23.58 17.09 -4.08
C PRO A 480 -23.01 18.45 -3.63
N HIS A 481 -23.34 18.92 -2.43
CA HIS A 481 -22.90 20.19 -1.89
C HIS A 481 -22.75 20.13 -0.36
N LEU A 482 -22.04 21.11 0.20
CA LEU A 482 -21.90 21.38 1.62
C LEU A 482 -22.55 22.74 1.90
N ASP A 483 -23.57 22.78 2.76
CA ASP A 483 -24.21 24.04 3.18
C ASP A 483 -23.57 24.65 4.43
N GLY A 484 -23.05 23.79 5.29
CA GLY A 484 -22.46 24.15 6.57
C GLY A 484 -22.30 22.94 7.49
N ILE A 485 -21.68 23.20 8.63
CA ILE A 485 -21.54 22.25 9.72
C ILE A 485 -21.94 22.89 11.04
N GLU A 486 -22.30 22.08 12.02
CA GLU A 486 -22.38 22.49 13.41
C GLU A 486 -21.23 21.85 14.20
N LEU A 487 -20.49 22.66 14.95
CA LEU A 487 -19.41 22.21 15.81
C LEU A 487 -19.89 22.24 17.27
N LEU A 488 -19.51 21.24 18.06
CA LEU A 488 -19.67 21.31 19.51
C LEU A 488 -18.51 22.13 20.10
N VAL A 489 -18.82 23.28 20.69
CA VAL A 489 -17.82 24.27 21.12
C VAL A 489 -18.12 24.76 22.53
N ALA A 490 -17.10 24.84 23.38
CA ALA A 490 -17.13 25.58 24.64
C ALA A 490 -16.15 26.75 24.59
N SER A 491 -16.43 27.84 25.32
CA SER A 491 -15.56 29.03 25.33
C SER A 491 -15.50 29.68 26.71
N GLU A 492 -14.31 30.12 27.12
CA GLU A 492 -14.11 30.86 28.37
C GLU A 492 -14.64 32.29 28.31
N THR A 493 -14.66 32.89 27.11
CA THR A 493 -15.09 34.28 26.88
C THR A 493 -15.94 34.39 25.62
N ASP A 494 -16.71 35.47 25.48
CA ASP A 494 -17.36 35.80 24.21
C ASP A 494 -16.28 36.06 23.17
N THR A 495 -16.33 35.32 22.06
CA THR A 495 -15.30 35.35 21.03
C THR A 495 -15.89 35.05 19.66
N GLU A 496 -15.02 34.94 18.67
CA GLU A 496 -15.37 34.59 17.30
C GLU A 496 -14.50 33.42 16.84
N LEU A 497 -15.08 32.52 16.05
CA LEU A 497 -14.39 31.37 15.47
C LEU A 497 -14.35 31.54 13.96
N GLU A 498 -13.16 31.51 13.36
CA GLU A 498 -12.98 31.48 11.90
C GLU A 498 -13.00 30.03 11.43
N VAL A 499 -13.88 29.74 10.47
CA VAL A 499 -14.05 28.43 9.84
C VAL A 499 -13.95 28.58 8.33
N GLU A 500 -13.14 27.74 7.72
CA GLU A 500 -12.85 27.74 6.29
C GLU A 500 -13.18 26.40 5.66
N VAL A 501 -13.47 26.39 4.37
CA VAL A 501 -13.52 25.19 3.53
C VAL A 501 -12.45 25.31 2.47
N HIS A 502 -11.60 24.29 2.39
CA HIS A 502 -10.58 24.14 1.36
C HIS A 502 -10.87 22.92 0.50
N SER A 503 -10.68 23.04 -0.81
CA SER A 503 -10.59 21.88 -1.69
C SER A 503 -9.17 21.30 -1.65
N THR A 504 -9.09 20.03 -2.03
CA THR A 504 -7.88 19.19 -1.92
C THR A 504 -7.01 19.17 -3.19
N GLY A 505 -7.40 19.95 -4.21
CA GLY A 505 -6.79 19.92 -5.54
C GLY A 505 -7.14 18.64 -6.30
N LEU A 506 -6.38 17.57 -6.07
CA LEU A 506 -6.61 16.26 -6.66
C LEU A 506 -7.51 15.38 -5.77
N ALA A 507 -8.34 14.53 -6.39
CA ALA A 507 -9.33 13.72 -5.68
C ALA A 507 -8.72 12.72 -4.67
N GLN A 508 -7.49 12.27 -4.88
CA GLN A 508 -6.78 11.40 -3.95
C GLN A 508 -6.13 12.13 -2.77
N ASN A 509 -6.12 13.47 -2.77
CA ASN A 509 -5.46 14.27 -1.74
C ASN A 509 -6.41 14.55 -0.56
N VAL A 510 -5.80 14.85 0.58
CA VAL A 510 -6.47 15.04 1.88
C VAL A 510 -5.89 16.23 2.66
N VAL A 511 -5.31 17.18 1.93
CA VAL A 511 -4.68 18.39 2.48
C VAL A 511 -5.47 19.64 2.06
N PRO A 512 -5.48 20.71 2.87
CA PRO A 512 -6.18 21.95 2.52
C PRO A 512 -5.37 22.75 1.49
N GLU A 513 -5.62 22.53 0.20
CA GLU A 513 -4.83 23.12 -0.88
C GLU A 513 -5.35 24.50 -1.32
N ARG A 514 -6.66 24.62 -1.59
CA ARG A 514 -7.26 25.85 -2.11
C ARG A 514 -8.45 26.28 -1.27
N LEU A 515 -8.41 27.49 -0.73
CA LEU A 515 -9.52 28.11 0.00
C LEU A 515 -10.71 28.37 -0.94
N GLU A 516 -11.86 27.79 -0.60
CA GLU A 516 -13.12 27.92 -1.36
C GLU A 516 -14.10 28.88 -0.67
N HIS A 517 -14.18 28.81 0.67
CA HIS A 517 -15.09 29.64 1.45
C HIS A 517 -14.56 29.89 2.86
N ARG A 518 -14.90 31.05 3.45
CA ARG A 518 -14.55 31.42 4.82
C ARG A 518 -15.74 32.10 5.51
N VAL A 519 -15.94 31.80 6.78
CA VAL A 519 -16.91 32.47 7.64
C VAL A 519 -16.32 32.70 9.04
N THR A 520 -16.77 33.77 9.68
CA THR A 520 -16.50 34.03 11.10
C THR A 520 -17.83 33.95 11.85
N VAL A 521 -17.89 33.13 12.90
CA VAL A 521 -19.11 32.91 13.68
C VAL A 521 -18.92 33.30 15.15
N PRO A 522 -19.91 33.96 15.79
CA PRO A 522 -19.82 34.31 17.19
C PRO A 522 -19.95 33.07 18.08
N VAL A 523 -19.12 33.00 19.13
CA VAL A 523 -19.14 31.95 20.15
C VAL A 523 -19.26 32.62 21.51
N SER A 524 -20.41 32.46 22.18
CA SER A 524 -20.61 33.01 23.51
C SER A 524 -19.90 32.18 24.59
N ALA A 525 -19.46 32.83 25.65
CA ALA A 525 -18.86 32.18 26.82
C ALA A 525 -19.82 31.15 27.45
N GLY A 526 -19.23 30.10 28.00
CA GLY A 526 -19.89 29.06 28.79
C GLY A 526 -19.65 27.65 28.29
N ASP A 527 -20.49 26.74 28.77
CA ASP A 527 -20.40 25.31 28.48
C ASP A 527 -20.65 24.97 27.00
N ALA A 528 -20.32 23.72 26.67
CA ALA A 528 -20.41 23.14 25.34
C ALA A 528 -21.79 23.37 24.71
N ARG A 529 -21.82 23.96 23.50
CA ARG A 529 -23.01 24.19 22.70
C ARG A 529 -22.73 23.99 21.22
N TRP A 530 -23.79 23.74 20.46
CA TRP A 530 -23.71 23.66 19.00
C TRP A 530 -23.58 25.06 18.42
N VAL A 531 -22.52 25.28 17.64
CA VAL A 531 -22.26 26.52 16.89
C VAL A 531 -22.35 26.19 15.40
N SER A 532 -23.28 26.84 14.70
CA SER A 532 -23.47 26.65 13.26
C SER A 532 -22.49 27.52 12.46
N ALA A 533 -21.74 26.88 11.55
CA ALA A 533 -20.83 27.51 10.61
C ALA A 533 -21.33 27.26 9.17
N PRO A 534 -21.89 28.28 8.48
CA PRO A 534 -22.43 28.13 7.13
C PRO A 534 -21.31 28.17 6.08
N VAL A 535 -20.45 27.15 6.11
CA VAL A 535 -19.36 26.98 5.16
C VAL A 535 -19.85 26.32 3.88
N ARG A 536 -20.16 27.13 2.87
CA ARG A 536 -20.80 26.68 1.64
C ARG A 536 -19.80 26.31 0.57
N TRP A 537 -19.97 25.14 -0.03
CA TRP A 537 -19.20 24.73 -1.21
C TRP A 537 -19.94 23.67 -2.02
N GLN A 538 -19.86 23.77 -3.35
CA GLN A 538 -20.44 22.81 -4.28
C GLN A 538 -19.41 22.48 -5.35
N PRO A 539 -18.75 21.32 -5.26
CA PRO A 539 -17.81 20.90 -6.31
C PRO A 539 -18.58 20.45 -7.56
N GLU A 540 -17.93 20.54 -8.73
CA GLU A 540 -18.53 20.10 -10.02
C GLU A 540 -18.75 18.58 -10.07
N ILE A 541 -17.85 17.84 -9.44
CA ILE A 541 -17.89 16.39 -9.26
C ILE A 541 -17.68 16.09 -7.77
N PRO A 542 -18.03 14.87 -7.30
CA PRO A 542 -17.85 14.52 -5.90
C PRO A 542 -16.39 14.70 -5.46
N ALA A 543 -16.17 15.37 -4.33
CA ALA A 543 -14.82 15.70 -3.86
C ALA A 543 -14.74 15.73 -2.32
N ASN A 544 -13.53 15.54 -1.79
CA ASN A 544 -13.23 15.81 -0.39
C ASN A 544 -12.99 17.31 -0.18
N ALA A 545 -13.53 17.84 0.91
CA ALA A 545 -13.18 19.15 1.46
C ALA A 545 -12.42 18.99 2.77
N VAL A 546 -11.57 19.97 3.09
CA VAL A 546 -11.00 20.13 4.42
C VAL A 546 -11.62 21.36 5.08
N ILE A 547 -12.41 21.13 6.12
CA ILE A 547 -12.96 22.22 6.94
C ILE A 547 -11.89 22.60 7.96
N VAL A 548 -11.32 23.79 7.83
CA VAL A 548 -10.29 24.29 8.74
C VAL A 548 -10.93 25.19 9.80
N VAL A 549 -10.79 24.81 11.06
CA VAL A 549 -11.18 25.61 12.22
C VAL A 549 -9.91 26.25 12.79
N ARG A 550 -9.82 27.58 12.74
CA ARG A 550 -8.61 28.30 13.15
C ARG A 550 -8.41 28.29 14.66
N ALA A 551 -7.15 28.17 15.08
CA ALA A 551 -6.70 28.18 16.47
C ALA A 551 -7.29 29.38 17.22
N ARG A 552 -7.80 29.15 18.43
CA ARG A 552 -8.40 30.21 19.25
C ARG A 552 -8.21 29.91 20.74
N PRO A 553 -7.29 30.62 21.43
CA PRO A 553 -7.11 30.47 22.87
C PRO A 553 -8.43 30.68 23.64
N GLY A 554 -8.68 29.84 24.64
CA GLY A 554 -9.91 29.85 25.44
C GLY A 554 -11.12 29.19 24.77
N VAL A 555 -10.97 28.65 23.54
CA VAL A 555 -11.99 27.84 22.88
C VAL A 555 -11.62 26.36 22.97
N THR A 556 -12.62 25.51 23.19
CA THR A 556 -12.48 24.05 23.27
C THR A 556 -13.43 23.39 22.28
N LEU A 557 -12.89 22.55 21.40
CA LEU A 557 -13.65 21.60 20.59
C LEU A 557 -13.79 20.27 21.35
N PHE A 558 -14.54 19.33 20.79
CA PHE A 558 -14.70 17.99 21.37
C PHE A 558 -14.27 16.93 20.36
N THR A 559 -13.57 15.91 20.84
CA THR A 559 -13.09 14.76 20.06
C THR A 559 -13.81 13.49 20.50
N THR A 560 -13.91 12.50 19.63
CA THR A 560 -14.49 11.18 19.90
C THR A 560 -13.74 10.10 19.13
N ASP A 561 -13.78 8.86 19.63
CA ASP A 561 -13.17 7.68 19.00
C ASP A 561 -14.08 7.08 17.89
N ASP A 562 -15.31 7.59 17.74
CA ASP A 562 -16.16 7.23 16.60
C ASP A 562 -15.65 7.91 15.32
N LEU A 563 -15.25 7.09 14.33
CA LEU A 563 -14.73 7.51 13.03
C LEU A 563 -15.73 7.16 11.92
N PRO A 564 -16.52 8.14 11.44
CA PRO A 564 -17.41 7.94 10.31
C PRO A 564 -16.63 7.65 9.01
N PRO A 565 -17.22 6.93 8.04
CA PRO A 565 -16.55 6.65 6.78
C PRO A 565 -16.24 7.93 6.01
N GLY A 566 -14.99 8.07 5.53
CA GLY A 566 -14.53 9.22 4.77
C GLY A 566 -14.20 10.46 5.60
N ILE A 567 -14.19 10.36 6.93
CA ILE A 567 -13.85 11.46 7.85
C ILE A 567 -12.47 11.26 8.46
N LEU A 568 -11.67 12.33 8.49
CA LEU A 568 -10.37 12.38 9.16
C LEU A 568 -10.21 13.71 9.88
N THR A 569 -9.40 13.70 10.95
CA THR A 569 -8.99 14.92 11.64
C THR A 569 -7.51 15.18 11.43
N LEU A 570 -7.19 16.38 10.95
CA LEU A 570 -5.84 16.91 10.75
C LEU A 570 -5.53 17.95 11.83
N VAL A 571 -4.26 18.07 12.20
CA VAL A 571 -3.79 19.15 13.08
C VAL A 571 -2.70 19.90 12.35
N HIS A 572 -2.77 21.23 12.36
CA HIS A 572 -1.72 22.05 11.77
C HIS A 572 -0.53 22.18 12.74
N THR A 573 0.50 21.37 12.53
CA THR A 573 1.74 21.37 13.32
C THR A 573 2.93 21.09 12.41
N SER A 574 4.06 21.75 12.63
CA SER A 574 5.28 21.62 11.81
C SER A 574 6.42 20.88 12.52
N ASP A 575 6.08 19.77 13.20
CA ASP A 575 7.08 18.95 13.89
C ASP A 575 7.48 17.73 13.04
N ALA A 576 8.74 17.69 12.60
CA ALA A 576 9.36 16.47 12.06
C ALA A 576 9.86 15.60 13.23
N GLU A 577 9.27 14.42 13.42
CA GLU A 577 9.55 13.56 14.58
C GLU A 577 10.91 12.81 14.50
N ASP A 578 11.42 12.53 13.29
CA ASP A 578 12.67 11.77 13.11
C ASP A 578 13.84 12.69 12.72
N GLN A 579 14.78 12.87 13.65
CA GLN A 579 15.98 13.70 13.46
C GLN A 579 17.00 13.08 12.50
N ASN A 580 16.87 11.79 12.16
CA ASN A 580 17.73 11.15 11.15
C ASN A 580 17.25 11.45 9.71
N VAL A 581 16.06 12.03 9.53
CA VAL A 581 15.47 12.31 8.21
C VAL A 581 15.31 13.81 8.02
N HIS A 582 15.75 14.32 6.88
CA HIS A 582 15.47 15.68 6.47
C HIS A 582 14.22 15.74 5.59
N VAL A 583 13.25 16.56 5.97
CA VAL A 583 12.00 16.81 5.22
C VAL A 583 11.76 18.32 5.14
N SER A 584 11.17 18.81 4.05
CA SER A 584 10.73 20.20 3.94
C SER A 584 9.46 20.45 4.78
N LEU A 585 9.48 21.49 5.63
CA LEU A 585 8.32 21.91 6.42
C LEU A 585 7.30 22.73 5.61
N ASP A 586 7.62 23.06 4.36
CA ASP A 586 6.72 23.79 3.46
C ASP A 586 5.72 22.89 2.73
N GLU A 587 5.89 21.56 2.81
CA GLU A 587 5.01 20.58 2.19
C GLU A 587 3.67 20.48 2.94
N LEU A 588 2.54 20.62 2.23
CA LEU A 588 1.22 20.61 2.87
C LEU A 588 0.93 19.33 3.65
N LEU A 589 1.38 18.17 3.16
CA LEU A 589 1.23 16.89 3.86
C LEU A 589 1.98 16.90 5.21
N VAL A 590 3.12 17.59 5.28
CA VAL A 590 3.95 17.72 6.48
C VAL A 590 3.35 18.72 7.45
N GLN A 591 2.71 19.78 6.95
CA GLN A 591 2.03 20.80 7.78
C GLN A 591 0.73 20.29 8.41
N TRP A 592 0.08 19.29 7.81
CA TRP A 592 -1.22 18.76 8.23
C TRP A 592 -1.19 17.26 8.55
N PRO A 593 -0.38 16.81 9.53
CA PRO A 593 -0.39 15.41 9.95
C PRO A 593 -1.72 15.03 10.63
N THR A 594 -2.16 13.77 10.52
CA THR A 594 -3.21 13.25 11.41
C THR A 594 -2.67 12.63 12.69
N LYS A 595 -1.38 12.26 12.74
CA LYS A 595 -0.80 11.49 13.86
C LYS A 595 -1.27 11.97 15.25
N PRO A 596 -1.33 13.28 15.56
CA PRO A 596 -1.80 13.75 16.87
C PRO A 596 -3.23 13.36 17.24
N LEU A 597 -4.12 13.23 16.24
CA LEU A 597 -5.54 12.88 16.40
C LEU A 597 -5.92 11.60 15.63
N ARG A 598 -4.95 10.75 15.29
CA ARG A 598 -5.20 9.45 14.63
C ARG A 598 -6.18 8.63 15.47
N GLY A 599 -7.17 8.03 14.82
CA GLY A 599 -8.22 7.28 15.53
C GLY A 599 -9.34 8.15 16.10
N ARG A 600 -9.30 9.49 15.95
CA ARG A 600 -10.27 10.41 16.57
C ARG A 600 -10.90 11.38 15.56
N SER A 601 -12.20 11.60 15.69
CA SER A 601 -12.94 12.63 14.95
C SER A 601 -13.21 13.84 15.84
N ILE A 602 -13.28 15.04 15.25
CA ILE A 602 -14.01 16.16 15.87
C ILE A 602 -15.50 15.82 15.91
N VAL A 603 -16.17 16.24 16.99
CA VAL A 603 -17.63 16.16 17.14
C VAL A 603 -18.27 17.30 16.34
N PHE A 604 -18.86 16.95 15.20
CA PHE A 604 -19.58 17.88 14.34
C PHE A 604 -20.86 17.25 13.76
N ARG A 605 -21.72 18.06 13.15
CA ARG A 605 -22.89 17.63 12.38
C ARG A 605 -22.91 18.31 11.02
N SER A 606 -23.30 17.59 9.98
CA SER A 606 -23.60 18.20 8.68
C SER A 606 -24.99 18.83 8.72
N THR A 607 -25.16 20.05 8.17
CA THR A 607 -26.47 20.71 8.14
C THR A 607 -27.35 20.30 6.96
N ALA A 608 -26.77 19.63 5.96
CA ALA A 608 -27.46 19.11 4.78
C ALA A 608 -27.27 17.59 4.66
N PRO A 609 -28.23 16.87 4.03
CA PRO A 609 -28.04 15.48 3.63
C PRO A 609 -26.86 15.34 2.66
N SER A 610 -26.15 14.21 2.73
CA SER A 610 -25.05 13.88 1.81
C SER A 610 -25.35 12.58 1.08
N GLU A 611 -25.02 12.54 -0.20
CA GLU A 611 -25.07 11.35 -1.06
C GLU A 611 -23.73 10.61 -1.13
N ALA A 612 -22.73 11.04 -0.34
CA ALA A 612 -21.39 10.46 -0.33
C ALA A 612 -21.37 8.99 0.11
N LEU A 613 -22.41 8.53 0.82
CA LEU A 613 -22.58 7.16 1.33
C LEU A 613 -23.85 6.47 0.80
N ALA A 614 -24.46 7.03 -0.25
CA ALA A 614 -25.67 6.51 -0.86
C ALA A 614 -25.46 5.08 -1.42
N PRO A 615 -26.50 4.24 -1.52
CA PRO A 615 -26.36 2.85 -1.98
C PRO A 615 -25.73 2.74 -3.38
N GLU A 616 -25.96 3.72 -4.25
CA GLU A 616 -25.38 3.82 -5.59
C GLU A 616 -23.85 3.91 -5.55
N ARG A 617 -23.24 4.33 -4.43
CA ARG A 617 -21.77 4.40 -4.27
C ARG A 617 -21.11 3.04 -4.22
N ALA A 618 -21.87 1.98 -3.95
CA ALA A 618 -21.38 0.61 -3.97
C ALA A 618 -21.51 -0.05 -5.35
N VAL A 619 -21.98 0.66 -6.39
CA VAL A 619 -22.19 0.10 -7.73
C VAL A 619 -21.53 1.00 -8.76
N GLY A 620 -20.59 0.44 -9.51
CA GLY A 620 -19.74 1.23 -10.39
C GLY A 620 -18.80 2.17 -9.62
N GLY A 621 -18.27 3.19 -10.29
CA GLY A 621 -17.41 4.19 -9.64
C GLY A 621 -16.07 3.61 -9.17
N TYR A 622 -15.51 4.16 -8.09
CA TYR A 622 -14.17 3.80 -7.62
C TYR A 622 -14.23 2.76 -6.49
N GLN A 623 -13.28 1.82 -6.43
CA GLN A 623 -13.26 0.76 -5.40
C GLN A 623 -12.50 1.11 -4.11
N ARG A 624 -12.29 2.40 -3.89
CA ARG A 624 -11.56 2.94 -2.73
C ARG A 624 -11.81 4.44 -2.60
N PRO A 625 -11.37 5.06 -1.49
CA PRO A 625 -11.47 6.50 -1.34
C PRO A 625 -10.76 7.26 -2.46
N PHE A 626 -11.52 8.11 -3.17
CA PHE A 626 -11.07 8.98 -4.26
C PHE A 626 -12.15 10.04 -4.50
N GLY A 627 -11.91 11.27 -4.05
CA GLY A 627 -12.92 12.34 -4.05
C GLY A 627 -14.07 12.10 -3.06
N GLY A 628 -13.93 11.13 -2.17
CA GLY A 628 -14.97 10.66 -1.26
C GLY A 628 -14.71 9.21 -0.87
N PRO A 629 -15.53 8.61 0.01
CA PRO A 629 -15.33 7.24 0.49
C PRO A 629 -15.59 6.17 -0.58
N ASN A 630 -16.45 6.46 -1.56
CA ASN A 630 -16.89 5.51 -2.61
C ASN A 630 -17.35 4.17 -2.04
N ALA A 631 -18.27 4.23 -1.07
CA ALA A 631 -18.87 3.08 -0.45
C ALA A 631 -20.30 3.43 0.02
N TRP A 632 -21.18 2.43 0.07
CA TRP A 632 -22.41 2.53 0.82
C TRP A 632 -22.13 2.27 2.30
N ALA A 633 -22.74 3.06 3.18
CA ALA A 633 -22.78 2.81 4.62
C ALA A 633 -24.22 2.78 5.12
N SER A 634 -24.60 1.71 5.83
CA SER A 634 -25.93 1.55 6.40
C SER A 634 -26.16 2.47 7.61
N ARG A 635 -27.39 2.52 8.10
CA ARG A 635 -27.63 2.90 9.50
C ARG A 635 -26.98 1.90 10.46
N PRO A 636 -26.78 2.25 11.74
CA PRO A 636 -26.32 1.29 12.74
C PRO A 636 -27.16 0.00 12.70
N LEU A 637 -26.49 -1.16 12.73
CA LEU A 637 -27.11 -2.47 12.72
C LEU A 637 -28.02 -2.64 13.94
N ALA A 638 -29.20 -3.22 13.72
CA ALA A 638 -30.20 -3.51 14.73
C ALA A 638 -30.61 -5.00 14.65
N GLU A 639 -31.75 -5.38 15.24
CA GLU A 639 -32.26 -6.76 15.14
C GLU A 639 -32.53 -7.19 13.68
N GLU A 640 -32.94 -6.25 12.83
CA GLU A 640 -33.14 -6.49 11.40
C GLU A 640 -31.83 -6.28 10.60
N PRO A 641 -31.51 -7.15 9.63
CA PRO A 641 -30.31 -7.03 8.81
C PRO A 641 -30.30 -5.74 7.98
N ALA A 642 -29.12 -5.11 7.85
CA ALA A 642 -28.93 -4.12 6.80
C ALA A 642 -28.86 -4.83 5.44
N TRP A 643 -29.42 -4.26 4.39
CA TRP A 643 -29.33 -4.87 3.06
C TRP A 643 -29.09 -3.84 1.96
N LEU A 644 -28.38 -4.27 0.93
CA LEU A 644 -28.17 -3.58 -0.34
C LEU A 644 -28.69 -4.48 -1.45
N ARG A 645 -29.46 -3.91 -2.38
CA ARG A 645 -30.23 -4.65 -3.39
C ARG A 645 -30.09 -4.01 -4.76
N LEU A 646 -29.97 -4.88 -5.76
CA LEU A 646 -29.96 -4.58 -7.18
C LEU A 646 -31.25 -5.14 -7.80
N ASP A 647 -31.94 -4.33 -8.59
CA ASP A 647 -33.16 -4.71 -9.31
C ASP A 647 -33.01 -4.41 -10.80
N TRP A 648 -33.24 -5.40 -11.66
CA TRP A 648 -33.22 -5.23 -13.11
C TRP A 648 -34.65 -5.16 -13.67
N ASP A 649 -34.84 -4.34 -14.70
CA ASP A 649 -36.12 -4.27 -15.42
C ASP A 649 -36.41 -5.50 -16.26
N GLU A 650 -35.36 -6.13 -16.77
CA GLU A 650 -35.42 -7.40 -17.51
C GLU A 650 -34.54 -8.44 -16.81
N PRO A 651 -34.95 -9.73 -16.77
CA PRO A 651 -34.12 -10.78 -16.17
C PRO A 651 -32.75 -10.90 -16.85
N VAL A 652 -31.68 -10.90 -16.06
CA VAL A 652 -30.29 -11.00 -16.53
C VAL A 652 -29.71 -12.38 -16.24
N ARG A 653 -28.70 -12.81 -17.01
CA ARG A 653 -27.96 -14.05 -16.75
C ARG A 653 -26.67 -13.72 -16.03
N ALA A 654 -26.60 -14.03 -14.75
CA ALA A 654 -25.42 -13.79 -13.93
C ALA A 654 -24.69 -15.11 -13.61
N ARG A 655 -23.36 -15.09 -13.63
CA ARG A 655 -22.48 -16.20 -13.24
C ARG A 655 -21.87 -16.05 -11.86
N GLU A 656 -21.67 -14.83 -11.40
CA GLU A 656 -20.98 -14.58 -10.14
C GLU A 656 -21.42 -13.25 -9.52
N ILE A 657 -21.50 -13.21 -8.20
CA ILE A 657 -21.61 -11.99 -7.40
C ILE A 657 -20.27 -11.73 -6.72
N VAL A 658 -19.72 -10.52 -6.88
CA VAL A 658 -18.49 -10.11 -6.20
C VAL A 658 -18.79 -8.95 -5.26
N LEU A 659 -18.41 -9.12 -3.99
CA LEU A 659 -18.46 -8.10 -2.96
C LEU A 659 -17.04 -7.62 -2.64
N VAL A 660 -16.85 -6.30 -2.61
CA VAL A 660 -15.70 -5.65 -1.99
C VAL A 660 -16.20 -4.92 -0.75
N LEU A 661 -15.69 -5.33 0.41
CA LEU A 661 -16.11 -4.86 1.72
C LEU A 661 -15.09 -3.84 2.25
N ASP A 662 -15.49 -2.99 3.19
CA ASP A 662 -14.57 -2.02 3.81
C ASP A 662 -13.65 -2.72 4.81
N ASP A 663 -12.35 -2.70 4.58
CA ASP A 663 -11.33 -3.18 5.53
C ASP A 663 -10.49 -2.01 6.09
N ASP A 664 -10.97 -0.78 5.91
CA ASP A 664 -10.33 0.47 6.29
C ASP A 664 -8.91 0.63 5.71
N PRO A 665 -8.77 1.11 4.47
CA PRO A 665 -7.46 1.31 3.84
C PRO A 665 -6.66 2.49 4.45
N ASP A 666 -7.18 3.21 5.46
CA ASP A 666 -6.39 4.19 6.22
C ASP A 666 -5.50 3.54 7.28
N VAL A 667 -5.91 2.37 7.81
CA VAL A 667 -5.16 1.67 8.85
C VAL A 667 -3.83 1.19 8.31
N GLU A 668 -2.74 1.72 8.87
CA GLU A 668 -1.38 1.30 8.57
C GLU A 668 -1.11 -0.10 9.12
N LEU A 669 -1.04 -1.09 8.23
CA LEU A 669 -0.57 -2.44 8.55
C LEU A 669 0.87 -2.62 8.06
N ASN A 670 1.67 -3.31 8.87
CA ASN A 670 3.05 -3.69 8.55
C ASN A 670 3.32 -5.10 9.07
N THR A 671 4.31 -5.80 8.50
CA THR A 671 4.49 -7.24 8.75
C THR A 671 5.14 -7.62 10.07
N LEU A 672 5.85 -6.67 10.70
CA LEU A 672 6.57 -6.89 11.96
C LEU A 672 5.97 -6.12 13.15
N HIS A 673 4.78 -5.55 12.97
CA HIS A 673 4.02 -4.77 13.93
C HIS A 673 4.84 -3.75 14.75
N HIS A 674 5.64 -2.92 14.05
CA HIS A 674 6.30 -1.73 14.64
C HIS A 674 5.27 -0.85 15.37
N HIS A 675 4.07 -0.74 14.80
CA HIS A 675 2.86 -0.29 15.46
C HIS A 675 1.83 -1.42 15.48
N ARG A 676 1.14 -1.57 16.60
CA ARG A 676 0.11 -2.61 16.81
C ARG A 676 -1.28 -2.00 16.68
N ASP A 677 -2.07 -2.55 15.78
CA ASP A 677 -3.52 -2.37 15.81
C ASP A 677 -4.10 -3.40 16.81
N PRO A 678 -4.95 -2.98 17.76
CA PRO A 678 -5.52 -3.89 18.75
C PRO A 678 -6.54 -4.88 18.15
N HIS A 679 -7.03 -4.66 16.94
CA HIS A 679 -8.02 -5.50 16.29
C HIS A 679 -7.35 -6.54 15.39
N LEU A 680 -7.56 -7.82 15.69
CA LEU A 680 -7.08 -8.92 14.86
C LEU A 680 -7.80 -9.00 13.50
N VAL A 681 -9.00 -8.42 13.40
CA VAL A 681 -9.80 -8.30 12.19
C VAL A 681 -10.35 -6.88 12.15
N MET A 682 -10.27 -6.23 10.98
CA MET A 682 -10.68 -4.83 10.81
C MET A 682 -12.13 -4.61 11.22
N PRO A 683 -12.44 -3.68 12.15
CA PRO A 683 -13.79 -3.50 12.67
C PRO A 683 -14.86 -3.18 11.62
N SER A 684 -14.50 -2.42 10.59
CA SER A 684 -15.36 -2.04 9.46
C SER A 684 -15.72 -3.23 8.55
N LEU A 685 -14.96 -4.31 8.62
CA LEU A 685 -15.18 -5.45 7.76
C LEU A 685 -16.45 -6.19 8.15
N VAL A 686 -17.34 -6.37 7.17
CA VAL A 686 -18.55 -7.16 7.31
C VAL A 686 -18.17 -8.60 7.66
N ARG A 687 -18.73 -9.11 8.76
CA ARG A 687 -18.41 -10.42 9.34
C ARG A 687 -19.40 -11.48 8.86
N ASP A 688 -20.70 -11.21 9.01
CA ASP A 688 -21.77 -12.16 8.75
C ASP A 688 -22.76 -11.57 7.73
N TYR A 689 -23.04 -12.33 6.67
CA TYR A 689 -23.96 -11.91 5.62
C TYR A 689 -24.50 -13.07 4.79
N ARG A 690 -25.62 -12.82 4.12
CA ARG A 690 -26.22 -13.68 3.09
C ARG A 690 -26.24 -12.97 1.74
N VAL A 691 -25.90 -13.72 0.70
CA VAL A 691 -26.06 -13.30 -0.70
C VAL A 691 -27.25 -14.05 -1.27
N GLU A 692 -28.18 -13.34 -1.87
CA GLU A 692 -29.42 -13.88 -2.39
C GLU A 692 -29.70 -13.34 -3.79
N VAL A 693 -30.33 -14.15 -4.62
CA VAL A 693 -30.88 -13.71 -5.91
C VAL A 693 -32.36 -14.02 -5.98
N GLN A 694 -33.09 -13.21 -6.74
CA GLN A 694 -34.48 -13.45 -7.09
C GLN A 694 -34.54 -13.95 -8.53
N THR A 695 -35.18 -15.09 -8.76
CA THR A 695 -35.39 -15.66 -10.10
C THR A 695 -36.60 -15.04 -10.79
N ALA A 696 -36.74 -15.27 -12.11
CA ALA A 696 -37.83 -14.70 -12.92
C ALA A 696 -39.27 -15.08 -12.47
N ASP A 697 -39.44 -16.12 -11.66
CA ASP A 697 -40.72 -16.51 -11.04
C ASP A 697 -41.00 -15.78 -9.70
N GLY A 698 -40.08 -14.92 -9.26
CA GLY A 698 -40.19 -14.11 -8.05
C GLY A 698 -39.67 -14.80 -6.78
N ALA A 699 -39.17 -16.04 -6.85
CA ALA A 699 -38.61 -16.75 -5.71
C ALA A 699 -37.23 -16.23 -5.33
N TRP A 700 -36.96 -16.10 -4.03
CA TRP A 700 -35.63 -15.76 -3.51
C TRP A 700 -34.84 -17.03 -3.20
N HIS A 701 -33.58 -17.05 -3.63
CA HIS A 701 -32.64 -18.14 -3.43
C HIS A 701 -31.37 -17.62 -2.76
N THR A 702 -30.97 -18.23 -1.65
CA THR A 702 -29.67 -17.97 -1.02
C THR A 702 -28.56 -18.60 -1.85
N VAL A 703 -27.66 -17.76 -2.39
CA VAL A 703 -26.45 -18.18 -3.11
C VAL A 703 -25.34 -18.54 -2.14
N ALA A 704 -25.18 -17.75 -1.08
CA ALA A 704 -24.17 -17.97 -0.06
C ALA A 704 -24.63 -17.45 1.30
N GLU A 705 -24.22 -18.15 2.36
CA GLU A 705 -24.27 -17.69 3.74
C GLU A 705 -22.85 -17.73 4.29
N VAL A 706 -22.39 -16.59 4.80
CA VAL A 706 -21.02 -16.40 5.27
C VAL A 706 -21.05 -15.93 6.71
N VAL A 707 -20.23 -16.58 7.52
CA VAL A 707 -19.98 -16.24 8.92
C VAL A 707 -18.48 -16.05 9.14
N ASP A 708 -18.13 -15.21 10.10
CA ASP A 708 -16.73 -14.96 10.51
C ASP A 708 -15.82 -14.52 9.35
N ASN A 709 -16.35 -13.69 8.44
CA ASN A 709 -15.57 -13.17 7.32
C ASN A 709 -14.40 -12.29 7.78
N ARG A 710 -13.21 -12.58 7.24
CA ARG A 710 -11.97 -11.82 7.44
C ARG A 710 -11.38 -11.29 6.14
N ARG A 711 -12.09 -11.41 5.01
CA ARG A 711 -11.58 -11.00 3.69
C ARG A 711 -12.37 -9.82 3.14
N ARG A 712 -11.64 -8.89 2.55
CA ARG A 712 -12.15 -7.69 1.85
C ARG A 712 -12.96 -8.08 0.62
N ARG A 713 -12.36 -8.85 -0.29
CA ARG A 713 -12.99 -9.32 -1.53
C ARG A 713 -13.58 -10.73 -1.36
N ARG A 714 -14.83 -10.90 -1.78
CA ARG A 714 -15.57 -12.17 -1.73
C ARG A 714 -16.31 -12.39 -3.04
N ALA A 715 -16.12 -13.58 -3.62
CA ALA A 715 -16.74 -13.96 -4.88
C ALA A 715 -17.66 -15.17 -4.64
N HIS A 716 -18.85 -15.12 -5.23
CA HIS A 716 -19.95 -16.05 -4.99
C HIS A 716 -20.51 -16.53 -6.33
N PRO A 717 -20.08 -17.71 -6.82
CA PRO A 717 -20.62 -18.27 -8.06
C PRO A 717 -22.12 -18.51 -7.96
N ILE A 718 -22.84 -18.15 -9.01
CA ILE A 718 -24.26 -18.45 -9.19
C ILE A 718 -24.36 -19.73 -10.01
N VAL A 719 -25.08 -20.72 -9.48
CA VAL A 719 -25.25 -22.00 -10.17
C VAL A 719 -26.15 -21.82 -11.41
N PRO A 720 -25.76 -22.35 -12.59
CA PRO A 720 -26.49 -22.15 -13.84
C PRO A 720 -27.97 -22.56 -13.79
N GLU A 721 -28.34 -23.48 -12.91
CA GLU A 721 -29.69 -24.02 -12.75
C GLU A 721 -30.69 -22.97 -12.24
N LEU A 722 -30.23 -21.89 -11.60
CA LEU A 722 -31.09 -20.79 -11.17
C LEU A 722 -31.64 -19.98 -12.35
N GLY A 723 -31.03 -20.08 -13.53
CA GLY A 723 -31.48 -19.37 -14.73
C GLY A 723 -31.29 -17.86 -14.63
N ALA A 724 -32.20 -17.10 -15.21
CA ALA A 724 -32.14 -15.64 -15.21
C ALA A 724 -32.67 -15.05 -13.89
N VAL A 725 -32.01 -14.00 -13.42
CA VAL A 725 -32.31 -13.33 -12.15
C VAL A 725 -32.89 -11.93 -12.40
N THR A 726 -33.84 -11.52 -11.57
CA THR A 726 -34.49 -10.20 -11.61
C THR A 726 -34.02 -9.28 -10.49
N ALA A 727 -33.43 -9.82 -9.42
CA ALA A 727 -32.83 -9.04 -8.35
C ALA A 727 -31.67 -9.79 -7.68
N ALA A 728 -30.75 -9.06 -7.06
CA ALA A 728 -29.70 -9.59 -6.20
C ALA A 728 -29.65 -8.76 -4.90
N ARG A 729 -29.37 -9.40 -3.77
CA ARG A 729 -29.32 -8.76 -2.46
C ARG A 729 -28.19 -9.31 -1.62
N VAL A 730 -27.47 -8.42 -0.96
CA VAL A 730 -26.62 -8.77 0.19
C VAL A 730 -27.33 -8.31 1.47
N ALA A 731 -27.57 -9.24 2.40
CA ALA A 731 -28.17 -8.99 3.71
C ALA A 731 -27.11 -9.22 4.79
N ILE A 732 -26.75 -8.17 5.51
CA ILE A 732 -25.63 -8.09 6.45
C ILE A 732 -26.19 -8.09 7.87
N THR A 733 -25.74 -9.03 8.68
CA THR A 733 -26.21 -9.25 10.05
C THR A 733 -25.19 -8.84 11.10
N ALA A 734 -23.89 -8.84 10.76
CA ALA A 734 -22.85 -8.40 11.69
C ALA A 734 -21.59 -7.88 11.00
N THR A 735 -20.87 -7.02 11.71
CA THR A 735 -19.50 -6.57 11.41
C THR A 735 -18.54 -7.12 12.46
N ASN A 736 -17.23 -6.85 12.28
CA ASN A 736 -16.20 -7.18 13.26
C ASN A 736 -16.05 -6.13 14.38
N GLY A 737 -16.88 -5.08 14.41
CA GLY A 737 -16.87 -4.09 15.49
C GLY A 737 -17.47 -2.73 15.12
N SER A 738 -17.59 -2.42 13.83
CA SER A 738 -18.23 -1.17 13.38
C SER A 738 -19.74 -1.23 13.59
N PRO A 739 -20.40 -0.14 14.04
CA PRO A 739 -21.84 -0.14 14.18
C PRO A 739 -22.58 -0.28 12.84
N GLU A 740 -21.94 0.02 11.71
CA GLU A 740 -22.58 0.11 10.39
C GLU A 740 -22.00 -0.91 9.41
N ALA A 741 -22.83 -1.44 8.53
CA ALA A 741 -22.39 -2.22 7.40
C ALA A 741 -21.86 -1.30 6.30
N ARG A 742 -20.70 -1.65 5.74
CA ARG A 742 -20.04 -0.87 4.68
C ARG A 742 -19.71 -1.76 3.49
N VAL A 743 -20.19 -1.39 2.30
CA VAL A 743 -19.92 -2.11 1.04
C VAL A 743 -19.32 -1.14 0.05
N VAL A 744 -18.11 -1.47 -0.42
CA VAL A 744 -17.35 -0.65 -1.38
C VAL A 744 -17.76 -0.98 -2.81
N ALA A 745 -17.97 -2.26 -3.13
CA ALA A 745 -18.49 -2.67 -4.42
C ALA A 745 -19.43 -3.89 -4.31
N PHE A 746 -20.54 -3.85 -5.05
CA PHE A 746 -21.47 -4.97 -5.26
C PHE A 746 -21.63 -5.17 -6.77
N ARG A 747 -20.93 -6.17 -7.30
CA ARG A 747 -20.89 -6.51 -8.72
C ARG A 747 -21.64 -7.79 -9.02
N VAL A 748 -22.14 -7.88 -10.25
CA VAL A 748 -22.86 -9.04 -10.77
C VAL A 748 -22.36 -9.32 -12.19
N GLN A 749 -21.56 -10.37 -12.36
CA GLN A 749 -20.81 -10.64 -13.59
C GLN A 749 -21.55 -11.66 -14.48
N GLU A 750 -21.56 -11.44 -15.80
CA GLU A 750 -22.20 -12.31 -16.82
C GLU A 750 -21.46 -13.62 -17.14
#